data_AF-A0A927MUU4-F1
#
_entry.id   AF-A0A927MUU4-F1
#
_cell.length_a   1.000
_cell.length_b   1.000
_cell.length_c   1.000
_cell.angle_alpha   90.00
_cell.angle_beta   90.00
_cell.angle_gamma   90.00
#
_symmetry.space_group_name_H-M   'P 1'
#
loop_
_entity.id
_entity.type
_entity.pdbx_description
1 polymer ?
#
loop_
_entity_poly.entity_id
_entity_poly.type
_entity_poly.pdbx_seq_one_letter_code
_entity_poly.pdbx_strand_id
1 'polypeptide(L)'
;MTAISAGSAGQRKIFPSGAEYSNALQNTAIAFRRPDLKAAQVTLTKLGMPKALSGNFASVFSLRTTTGQRYALKCFTRYVPDQEKRYDEISTQLAKLDPARLSQPWKMGFEYLSDSILVNGSWYPVLKMEWVEATTLARWLEGNYSDRGATAQLATRFAALTADLDANGIAHGDLQHGNLLVASDGTFRLVDYDGMYVPGMRGLRASENGHRHYQSPVRSSADFGPLMDRFSSWVIYLSLLALSVDPSLWNRLHEPGSEYLLLTEDDYNSPDTATRFPELLSHTDRTVRDLAELVRSLTRQPLNALPALSTSQTTASRSVGTPRTQRSLATGARAVSPGTSANGLPGWLTSHISATVGSPPLSPATISTVGARFSGRRFAEVLLMLLLPLSIVVPGLLELSGQLAPHLVPAVLGAATGGTLALSWPGRRTRPETKDALGRVRELKRQRIAAKNPLAAASALQRERDAFERAESSRSAAVARKRQDYTASLTSEMQSIERAKSQEIQKLDHKISGLDSELRTALRAALAPLQRRYVESELQKAQIARASLSKIGPKIVANLAAVGIRTAGDFTDFRLLSGGGRYNSTTAVLVLTGGRSVHVDLVGPERARTLKDWRDRLKSRAEAACPIQLTAKQRDDIETKFKHKRVQLENERTSSVLTAQKKRGEAQRRVQRELDILGSEDASALARAKVKRSSFDQRASDLQNARVDFVAIEAALRDARQEKHGLSHTRYLWFVLTGR
;
A
#
# COMPACT_ATOMS: atom_id res chain seq x y z
N MET A 1 -8.30 55.87 -6.22
CA MET A 1 -7.70 54.98 -7.24
C MET A 1 -7.27 53.71 -6.53
N THR A 2 -8.17 52.74 -6.45
CA THR A 2 -7.91 51.46 -5.78
C THR A 2 -8.10 50.41 -6.85
N ALA A 3 -6.98 49.89 -7.36
CA ALA A 3 -6.97 48.97 -8.48
C ALA A 3 -7.58 47.63 -8.06
N ILE A 4 -8.76 47.37 -8.60
CA ILE A 4 -9.38 46.04 -8.64
C ILE A 4 -8.51 45.20 -9.57
N SER A 5 -7.73 44.28 -9.00
CA SER A 5 -7.04 43.24 -9.77
C SER A 5 -8.10 42.26 -10.27
N ALA A 6 -8.42 42.37 -11.56
CA ALA A 6 -9.24 41.39 -12.26
C ALA A 6 -8.54 40.01 -12.22
N GLY A 7 -9.23 39.04 -11.63
CA GLY A 7 -8.76 37.67 -11.51
C GLY A 7 -8.44 37.07 -12.88
N SER A 8 -7.23 36.55 -12.99
CA SER A 8 -6.81 35.73 -14.13
C SER A 8 -7.69 34.49 -14.22
N ALA A 9 -8.41 34.34 -15.33
CA ALA A 9 -9.03 33.08 -15.71
C ALA A 9 -8.00 31.95 -15.64
N GLY A 10 -8.36 30.86 -14.94
CA GLY A 10 -7.44 29.84 -14.41
C GLY A 10 -6.52 29.20 -15.45
N GLN A 11 -5.23 29.51 -15.36
CA GLN A 11 -4.19 28.59 -15.79
C GLN A 11 -4.31 27.30 -14.95
N ARG A 12 -4.41 26.14 -15.61
CA ARG A 12 -4.33 24.82 -14.95
C ARG A 12 -2.99 24.71 -14.23
N LYS A 13 -2.96 25.04 -12.94
CA LYS A 13 -1.79 24.83 -12.08
C LYS A 13 -1.52 23.33 -12.04
N ILE A 14 -0.37 22.92 -12.55
CA ILE A 14 0.07 21.52 -12.50
C ILE A 14 0.44 21.24 -11.04
N PHE A 15 -0.25 20.29 -10.41
CA PHE A 15 0.04 19.91 -9.02
C PHE A 15 1.29 19.03 -8.96
N PRO A 16 2.10 19.13 -7.88
CA PRO A 16 3.25 18.26 -7.69
C PRO A 16 2.84 16.80 -7.51
N SER A 17 3.75 15.92 -7.92
CA SER A 17 3.68 14.50 -7.61
C SER A 17 3.91 14.23 -6.11
N GLY A 18 3.47 13.07 -5.63
CA GLY A 18 3.74 12.63 -4.26
C GLY A 18 5.24 12.56 -3.93
N ALA A 19 6.09 12.26 -4.92
CA ALA A 19 7.54 12.26 -4.75
C ALA A 19 8.10 13.68 -4.55
N GLU A 20 7.58 14.67 -5.26
CA GLU A 20 7.97 16.07 -5.09
C GLU A 20 7.53 16.64 -3.74
N TYR A 21 6.31 16.31 -3.29
CA TYR A 21 5.88 16.60 -1.92
C TYR A 21 6.77 15.90 -0.88
N SER A 22 7.09 14.62 -1.09
CA SER A 22 8.02 13.89 -0.22
C SER A 22 9.41 14.54 -0.19
N ASN A 23 9.88 15.14 -1.29
CA ASN A 23 11.16 15.86 -1.31
C ASN A 23 11.08 17.17 -0.53
N ALA A 24 10.02 17.96 -0.71
CA ALA A 24 9.82 19.20 0.05
C ALA A 24 9.74 18.92 1.57
N LEU A 25 9.00 17.88 1.95
CA LEU A 25 8.80 17.49 3.36
C LEU A 25 10.05 16.97 4.07
N GLN A 26 11.17 16.73 3.36
CA GLN A 26 12.45 16.46 4.02
C GLN A 26 12.97 17.66 4.83
N ASN A 27 12.53 18.89 4.50
CA ASN A 27 12.87 20.09 5.24
C ASN A 27 11.63 20.96 5.49
N THR A 28 10.89 20.64 6.55
CA THR A 28 9.64 21.33 6.93
C THR A 28 9.84 22.81 7.27
N ALA A 29 11.02 23.20 7.74
CA ALA A 29 11.35 24.60 8.07
C ALA A 29 11.34 25.53 6.86
N ILE A 30 11.71 24.99 5.69
CA ILE A 30 11.65 25.70 4.41
C ILE A 30 10.30 25.46 3.73
N ALA A 31 9.77 24.24 3.83
CA ALA A 31 8.57 23.85 3.10
C ALA A 31 7.31 24.58 3.57
N PHE A 32 7.20 25.00 4.84
CA PHE A 32 5.97 25.60 5.36
C PHE A 32 6.08 27.09 5.70
N ARG A 33 4.98 27.84 5.51
CA ARG A 33 4.82 29.19 6.11
C ARG A 33 4.33 29.14 7.55
N ARG A 34 3.47 28.17 7.85
CA ARG A 34 2.77 28.01 9.14
C ARG A 34 3.75 27.68 10.28
N PRO A 35 3.79 28.47 11.37
CA PRO A 35 4.76 28.26 12.45
C PRO A 35 4.69 26.88 13.09
N ASP A 36 3.49 26.34 13.27
CA ASP A 36 3.24 25.03 13.85
C ASP A 36 3.75 23.88 12.96
N LEU A 37 3.82 24.09 11.64
CA LEU A 37 4.30 23.11 10.67
C LEU A 37 5.79 23.24 10.33
N LYS A 38 6.40 24.43 10.48
CA LYS A 38 7.82 24.69 10.18
C LYS A 38 8.79 23.79 10.96
N ALA A 39 8.43 23.42 12.18
CA ALA A 39 9.26 22.56 13.02
C ALA A 39 8.64 21.16 13.20
N ALA A 40 7.66 20.79 12.37
CA ALA A 40 7.03 19.50 12.47
C ALA A 40 7.95 18.39 11.94
N GLN A 41 8.01 17.29 12.68
CA GLN A 41 8.71 16.07 12.29
C GLN A 41 7.80 15.21 11.42
N VAL A 42 8.26 14.85 10.23
CA VAL A 42 7.51 13.97 9.32
C VAL A 42 7.83 12.52 9.64
N THR A 43 6.83 11.65 9.64
CA THR A 43 7.02 10.21 9.79
C THR A 43 7.78 9.66 8.58
N LEU A 44 8.91 9.00 8.83
CA LEU A 44 9.79 8.50 7.78
C LEU A 44 9.58 7.01 7.52
N THR A 45 9.90 6.60 6.29
CA THR A 45 10.05 5.19 5.90
C THR A 45 11.32 4.62 6.54
N LYS A 46 11.50 3.29 6.44
CA LYS A 46 12.77 2.64 6.86
C LYS A 46 14.01 3.15 6.11
N LEU A 47 13.82 3.83 4.98
CA LEU A 47 14.87 4.45 4.16
C LEU A 47 15.11 5.93 4.52
N GLY A 48 14.49 6.46 5.57
CA GLY A 48 14.66 7.86 6.00
C GLY A 48 13.91 8.90 5.17
N MET A 49 13.11 8.47 4.19
CA MET A 49 12.29 9.37 3.36
C MET A 49 10.90 9.59 3.97
N PRO A 50 10.27 10.76 3.84
CA PRO A 50 8.88 10.97 4.25
C PRO A 50 7.94 9.86 3.75
N LYS A 51 7.23 9.23 4.68
CA LYS A 51 6.33 8.12 4.37
C LYS A 51 5.01 8.69 3.85
N ALA A 52 4.82 8.63 2.54
CA ALA A 52 3.55 8.91 1.91
C ALA A 52 2.58 7.73 2.07
N LEU A 53 1.34 8.02 2.45
CA LEU A 53 0.18 7.18 2.19
C LEU A 53 -0.44 7.70 0.89
N SER A 54 -0.17 7.03 -0.22
CA SER A 54 -0.56 7.50 -1.56
C SER A 54 -1.96 7.03 -1.92
N GLY A 55 -2.81 7.96 -2.40
CA GLY A 55 -4.07 7.67 -3.08
C GLY A 55 -4.07 8.20 -4.52
N ASN A 56 -5.15 7.95 -5.28
CA ASN A 56 -5.26 8.37 -6.69
C ASN A 56 -5.20 9.89 -6.90
N PHE A 57 -5.60 10.68 -5.90
CA PHE A 57 -5.79 12.14 -6.00
C PHE A 57 -4.91 12.97 -5.06
N ALA A 58 -4.23 12.32 -4.09
CA ALA A 58 -3.42 12.99 -3.09
C ALA A 58 -2.36 12.07 -2.50
N SER A 59 -1.35 12.68 -1.85
CA SER A 59 -0.41 12.00 -0.96
C SER A 59 -0.59 12.52 0.46
N VAL A 60 -0.81 11.61 1.40
CA VAL A 60 -1.02 11.96 2.81
C VAL A 60 0.25 11.67 3.61
N PHE A 61 0.68 12.62 4.43
CA PHE A 61 1.87 12.50 5.28
C PHE A 61 1.49 12.67 6.75
N SER A 62 2.11 11.89 7.64
CA SER A 62 1.95 12.04 9.09
C SER A 62 3.03 13.00 9.62
N LEU A 63 2.60 14.07 10.27
CA LEU A 63 3.45 15.10 10.88
C LEU A 63 3.24 15.11 12.39
N ARG A 64 4.29 15.38 13.14
CA ARG A 64 4.25 15.63 14.58
C ARG A 64 4.85 16.99 14.88
N THR A 65 4.05 17.90 15.43
CA THR A 65 4.52 19.25 15.81
C THR A 65 5.41 19.19 17.06
N THR A 66 6.08 20.30 17.35
CA THR A 66 6.94 20.45 18.54
C THR A 66 6.18 20.30 19.86
N THR A 67 4.89 20.62 19.87
CA THR A 67 4.00 20.40 21.03
C THR A 67 3.64 18.93 21.24
N GLY A 68 4.02 18.05 20.32
CA GLY A 68 3.69 16.63 20.35
C GLY A 68 2.41 16.26 19.58
N GLN A 69 1.57 17.23 19.20
CA GLN A 69 0.35 17.01 18.43
C GLN A 69 0.65 16.43 17.05
N ARG A 70 -0.11 15.41 16.64
CA ARG A 70 0.03 14.74 15.35
C ARG A 70 -1.05 15.18 14.36
N TYR A 71 -0.67 15.25 13.10
CA TYR A 71 -1.54 15.65 11.99
C TYR A 71 -1.33 14.76 10.77
N ALA A 72 -2.40 14.49 10.03
CA ALA A 72 -2.34 14.03 8.64
C ALA A 72 -2.36 15.25 7.71
N LEU A 73 -1.43 15.30 6.78
CA LEU A 73 -1.32 16.37 5.79
C LEU A 73 -1.60 15.81 4.40
N LYS A 74 -2.78 16.10 3.85
CA LYS A 74 -3.19 15.68 2.50
C LYS A 74 -2.67 16.73 1.50
N CYS A 75 -1.72 16.31 0.67
CA CYS A 75 -1.12 17.09 -0.40
C CYS A 75 -1.75 16.67 -1.73
N PHE A 76 -2.45 17.59 -2.40
CA PHE A 76 -3.19 17.30 -3.63
C PHE A 76 -2.24 17.05 -4.80
N THR A 77 -2.43 15.98 -5.56
CA THR A 77 -1.54 15.66 -6.70
C THR A 77 -2.17 15.92 -8.06
N ARG A 78 -3.41 16.42 -8.06
CA ARG A 78 -4.17 16.78 -9.26
C ARG A 78 -5.05 18.00 -9.00
N TYR A 79 -5.30 18.78 -10.05
CA TYR A 79 -6.27 19.87 -10.01
C TYR A 79 -7.69 19.30 -10.06
N VAL A 80 -8.54 19.71 -9.12
CA VAL A 80 -9.98 19.43 -9.11
C VAL A 80 -10.72 20.78 -9.14
N PRO A 81 -11.67 21.00 -10.08
CA PRO A 81 -12.47 22.22 -10.12
C PRO A 81 -13.19 22.49 -8.80
N ASP A 82 -13.23 23.77 -8.40
CA ASP A 82 -13.89 24.25 -7.17
C ASP A 82 -13.37 23.64 -5.85
N GLN A 83 -12.27 22.88 -5.86
CA GLN A 83 -11.75 22.17 -4.68
C GLN A 83 -11.44 23.11 -3.51
N GLU A 84 -10.78 24.24 -3.80
CA GLU A 84 -10.49 25.27 -2.80
C GLU A 84 -11.77 25.81 -2.17
N LYS A 85 -12.73 26.24 -3.00
CA LYS A 85 -14.04 26.71 -2.54
C LYS A 85 -14.76 25.66 -1.69
N ARG A 86 -14.73 24.38 -2.10
CA ARG A 86 -15.36 23.29 -1.34
C ARG A 86 -14.73 23.12 0.04
N TYR A 87 -13.41 23.03 0.11
CA TYR A 87 -12.75 22.84 1.40
C TYR A 87 -12.84 24.05 2.32
N ASP A 88 -12.86 25.27 1.77
CA ASP A 88 -13.10 26.49 2.54
C ASP A 88 -14.50 26.47 3.18
N GLU A 89 -15.54 26.09 2.41
CA GLU A 89 -16.90 25.95 2.92
C GLU A 89 -17.01 24.85 3.99
N ILE A 90 -16.37 23.69 3.77
CA ILE A 90 -16.32 22.59 4.75
C ILE A 90 -15.63 23.06 6.03
N SER A 91 -14.44 23.65 5.93
CA SER A 91 -13.69 24.13 7.08
C SER A 91 -14.47 25.19 7.85
N THR A 92 -15.10 26.12 7.15
CA THR A 92 -15.96 27.16 7.74
C THR A 92 -17.16 26.57 8.46
N GLN A 93 -17.85 25.58 7.89
CA GLN A 93 -19.00 24.96 8.53
C GLN A 93 -18.62 24.12 9.74
N LEU A 94 -17.58 23.28 9.64
CA LEU A 94 -17.13 22.42 10.74
C LEU A 94 -16.57 23.22 11.92
N ALA A 95 -15.99 24.40 11.66
CA ALA A 95 -15.53 25.32 12.69
C ALA A 95 -16.69 25.94 13.51
N LYS A 96 -17.88 26.08 12.93
CA LYS A 96 -19.08 26.60 13.62
C LYS A 96 -19.74 25.58 14.54
N LEU A 97 -19.44 24.29 14.38
CA LEU A 97 -20.01 23.23 15.22
C LEU A 97 -19.39 23.27 16.61
N ASP A 98 -20.24 23.47 17.62
CA ASP A 98 -19.90 23.35 19.03
C ASP A 98 -19.71 21.86 19.40
N PRO A 99 -18.49 21.42 19.75
CA PRO A 99 -18.24 20.03 20.13
C PRO A 99 -19.10 19.55 21.31
N ALA A 100 -19.52 20.45 22.21
CA ALA A 100 -20.35 20.10 23.37
C ALA A 100 -21.81 19.79 23.00
N ARG A 101 -22.25 20.18 21.80
CA ARG A 101 -23.61 19.91 21.28
C ARG A 101 -23.67 18.70 20.36
N LEU A 102 -22.54 18.13 19.98
CA LEU A 102 -22.48 16.92 19.17
C LEU A 102 -22.68 15.70 20.07
N SER A 103 -23.36 14.67 19.55
CA SER A 103 -23.55 13.41 20.25
C SER A 103 -22.25 12.70 20.61
N GLN A 104 -21.19 12.95 19.83
CA GLN A 104 -19.86 12.42 20.01
C GLN A 104 -18.84 13.28 19.23
N PRO A 105 -17.53 13.17 19.54
CA PRO A 105 -16.48 13.95 18.87
C PRO A 105 -16.16 13.48 17.44
N TRP A 106 -17.16 13.34 16.57
CA TRP A 106 -16.98 12.75 15.23
C TRP A 106 -16.24 13.63 14.23
N LYS A 107 -16.31 14.96 14.38
CA LYS A 107 -15.53 15.87 13.55
C LYS A 107 -14.09 15.87 14.02
N MET A 108 -13.16 15.70 13.11
CA MET A 108 -11.73 15.88 13.40
C MET A 108 -11.34 17.35 13.22
N GLY A 109 -10.24 17.78 13.85
CA GLY A 109 -9.63 19.05 13.49
C GLY A 109 -9.34 19.09 11.98
N PHE A 110 -9.88 20.08 11.27
CA PHE A 110 -9.89 20.16 9.81
C PHE A 110 -9.61 21.60 9.35
N GLU A 111 -8.48 21.84 8.70
CA GLU A 111 -8.03 23.16 8.26
C GLU A 111 -7.50 23.08 6.82
N TYR A 112 -8.17 23.76 5.90
CA TYR A 112 -7.67 23.95 4.54
C TYR A 112 -6.70 25.12 4.50
N LEU A 113 -5.54 24.92 3.88
CA LEU A 113 -4.46 25.91 3.86
C LEU A 113 -4.05 26.20 2.41
N SER A 114 -4.57 27.28 1.82
CA SER A 114 -4.46 27.60 0.38
C SER A 114 -3.03 27.82 -0.15
N ASP A 115 -2.12 28.39 0.64
CA ASP A 115 -0.72 28.70 0.26
C ASP A 115 0.31 28.27 1.32
N SER A 116 0.30 27.00 1.70
CA SER A 116 1.04 26.55 2.88
C SER A 116 2.31 25.78 2.63
N ILE A 117 2.43 25.02 1.52
CA ILE A 117 3.60 24.19 1.23
C ILE A 117 4.35 24.65 -0.03
N LEU A 118 5.66 24.83 0.10
CA LEU A 118 6.57 25.19 -0.98
C LEU A 118 7.12 23.93 -1.64
N VAL A 119 6.84 23.76 -2.93
CA VAL A 119 7.35 22.64 -3.74
C VAL A 119 7.88 23.20 -5.05
N ASN A 120 9.14 22.89 -5.38
CA ASN A 120 9.81 23.35 -6.61
C ASN A 120 9.66 24.87 -6.87
N GLY A 121 9.70 25.69 -5.82
CA GLY A 121 9.63 27.15 -5.91
C GLY A 121 8.20 27.74 -5.99
N SER A 122 7.15 26.92 -5.97
CA SER A 122 5.75 27.37 -5.97
C SER A 122 5.01 26.94 -4.71
N TRP A 123 4.08 27.77 -4.24
CA TRP A 123 3.22 27.47 -3.09
C TRP A 123 1.98 26.69 -3.53
N TYR A 124 1.62 25.66 -2.77
CA TYR A 124 0.47 24.80 -3.04
C TYR A 124 -0.44 24.69 -1.82
N PRO A 125 -1.73 24.43 -2.05
CA PRO A 125 -2.64 24.15 -0.96
C PRO A 125 -2.39 22.77 -0.37
N VAL A 126 -2.67 22.64 0.92
CA VAL A 126 -2.75 21.34 1.59
C VAL A 126 -3.95 21.34 2.53
N LEU A 127 -4.41 20.15 2.88
CA LEU A 127 -5.39 19.96 3.92
C LEU A 127 -4.70 19.37 5.15
N LYS A 128 -4.80 20.08 6.28
CA LYS A 128 -4.27 19.66 7.58
C LYS A 128 -5.41 19.08 8.41
N MET A 129 -5.27 17.81 8.79
CA MET A 129 -6.25 17.07 9.58
C MET A 129 -5.61 16.57 10.86
N GLU A 130 -6.35 16.61 11.96
CA GLU A 130 -5.94 16.00 13.22
C GLU A 130 -5.69 14.50 13.04
N TRP A 131 -4.60 13.98 13.61
CA TRP A 131 -4.34 12.55 13.63
C TRP A 131 -4.97 11.94 14.88
N VAL A 132 -5.96 11.08 14.69
CA VAL A 132 -6.60 10.32 15.78
C VAL A 132 -6.16 8.86 15.71
N GLU A 133 -5.77 8.30 16.86
CA GLU A 133 -5.51 6.85 16.99
C GLU A 133 -6.85 6.11 17.00
N ALA A 134 -7.25 5.62 15.83
CA ALA A 134 -8.51 4.92 15.61
C ALA A 134 -8.35 3.86 14.50
N THR A 135 -9.25 2.88 14.45
CA THR A 135 -9.27 1.85 13.41
C THR A 135 -10.50 2.01 12.54
N THR A 136 -10.41 1.75 11.23
CA THR A 136 -11.57 1.72 10.32
C THR A 136 -12.66 0.77 10.83
N LEU A 137 -13.92 1.06 10.55
CA LEU A 137 -15.07 0.28 10.99
C LEU A 137 -14.97 -1.21 10.63
N ALA A 138 -14.56 -1.53 9.40
CA ALA A 138 -14.41 -2.93 8.99
C ALA A 138 -13.35 -3.67 9.83
N ARG A 139 -12.16 -3.09 9.98
CA ARG A 139 -11.12 -3.66 10.86
C ARG A 139 -11.55 -3.79 12.31
N TRP A 140 -12.33 -2.82 12.82
CA TRP A 140 -12.90 -2.93 14.16
C TRP A 140 -13.85 -4.12 14.25
N LEU A 141 -14.74 -4.28 13.25
CA LEU A 141 -15.66 -5.42 13.18
C LEU A 141 -14.93 -6.76 13.04
N GLU A 142 -13.89 -6.87 12.21
CA GLU A 142 -13.07 -8.10 12.09
C GLU A 142 -12.61 -8.64 13.46
N GLY A 143 -12.28 -7.74 14.40
CA GLY A 143 -11.86 -8.09 15.76
C GLY A 143 -12.99 -8.18 16.80
N ASN A 144 -14.17 -7.62 16.53
CA ASN A 144 -15.21 -7.40 17.55
C ASN A 144 -16.63 -7.82 17.13
N TYR A 145 -16.86 -8.33 15.91
CA TYR A 145 -18.21 -8.67 15.42
C TYR A 145 -18.94 -9.71 16.29
N SER A 146 -18.19 -10.57 16.99
CA SER A 146 -18.73 -11.56 17.94
C SER A 146 -19.18 -10.96 19.27
N ASP A 147 -18.73 -9.75 19.61
CA ASP A 147 -19.21 -8.99 20.76
C ASP A 147 -20.48 -8.22 20.38
N ARG A 148 -21.61 -8.86 20.69
CA ARG A 148 -22.96 -8.32 20.45
C ARG A 148 -23.20 -6.99 21.17
N GLY A 149 -22.68 -6.84 22.40
CA GLY A 149 -22.87 -5.65 23.21
C GLY A 149 -22.10 -4.46 22.65
N ALA A 150 -20.82 -4.66 22.32
CA ALA A 150 -20.00 -3.63 21.69
C ALA A 150 -20.57 -3.21 20.32
N THR A 151 -21.00 -4.18 19.51
CA THR A 151 -21.59 -3.91 18.19
C THR A 151 -22.93 -3.16 18.30
N ALA A 152 -23.79 -3.50 19.27
CA ALA A 152 -25.04 -2.77 19.54
C ALA A 152 -24.79 -1.31 19.97
N GLN A 153 -23.80 -1.09 20.84
CA GLN A 153 -23.41 0.27 21.24
C GLN A 153 -22.88 1.05 20.03
N LEU A 154 -22.11 0.41 19.16
CA LEU A 154 -21.60 1.03 17.95
C LEU A 154 -22.72 1.40 16.97
N ALA A 155 -23.73 0.53 16.80
CA ALA A 155 -24.94 0.85 16.03
C ALA A 155 -25.67 2.09 16.59
N THR A 156 -25.78 2.19 17.92
CA THR A 156 -26.40 3.34 18.60
C THR A 156 -25.61 4.62 18.37
N ARG A 157 -24.28 4.57 18.51
CA ARG A 157 -23.40 5.72 18.23
C ARG A 157 -23.42 6.11 16.76
N PHE A 158 -23.55 5.16 15.86
CA PHE A 158 -23.67 5.44 14.43
C PHE A 158 -25.00 6.15 14.12
N ALA A 159 -26.12 5.72 14.71
CA ALA A 159 -27.38 6.44 14.58
C ALA A 159 -27.29 7.89 15.10
N ALA A 160 -26.63 8.09 16.24
CA ALA A 160 -26.41 9.43 16.80
C ALA A 160 -25.51 10.31 15.92
N LEU A 161 -24.45 9.74 15.31
CA LEU A 161 -23.64 10.41 14.29
C LEU A 161 -24.51 10.94 13.14
N THR A 162 -25.35 10.08 12.58
CA THR A 162 -26.18 10.44 11.41
C THR A 162 -27.21 11.51 11.77
N ALA A 163 -27.73 11.48 13.00
CA ALA A 163 -28.62 12.52 13.51
C ALA A 163 -27.91 13.88 13.68
N ASP A 164 -26.65 13.89 14.14
CA ASP A 164 -25.85 15.12 14.19
C ASP A 164 -25.64 15.73 12.80
N LEU A 165 -25.34 14.88 11.80
CA LEU A 165 -25.16 15.32 10.41
C LEU A 165 -26.45 15.93 9.84
N ASP A 166 -27.58 15.22 9.97
CA ASP A 166 -28.89 15.68 9.53
C ASP A 166 -29.30 17.00 10.23
N ALA A 167 -29.11 17.10 11.54
CA ALA A 167 -29.47 18.29 12.32
C ALA A 167 -28.68 19.55 11.90
N ASN A 168 -27.50 19.36 11.32
CA ASN A 168 -26.65 20.45 10.84
C ASN A 168 -26.71 20.65 9.32
N GLY A 169 -27.55 19.88 8.61
CA GLY A 169 -27.67 19.93 7.15
C GLY A 169 -26.38 19.51 6.43
N ILE A 170 -25.61 18.61 7.04
CA ILE A 170 -24.34 18.09 6.52
C ILE A 170 -24.60 16.69 5.97
N ALA A 171 -24.02 16.39 4.80
CA ALA A 171 -23.89 15.02 4.34
C ALA A 171 -22.43 14.77 3.97
N HIS A 172 -21.87 13.64 4.39
CA HIS A 172 -20.53 13.20 4.04
C HIS A 172 -20.37 12.90 2.55
N GLY A 173 -21.39 12.35 1.89
CA GLY A 173 -21.40 12.04 0.46
C GLY A 173 -20.65 10.76 0.05
N ASP A 174 -19.87 10.18 0.97
CA ASP A 174 -19.23 8.86 0.87
C ASP A 174 -19.20 8.15 2.24
N LEU A 175 -20.35 8.06 2.89
CA LEU A 175 -20.47 7.36 4.17
C LEU A 175 -20.31 5.85 3.95
N GLN A 176 -19.17 5.30 4.38
CA GLN A 176 -18.81 3.88 4.21
C GLN A 176 -17.85 3.38 5.29
N HIS A 177 -17.67 2.06 5.38
CA HIS A 177 -16.78 1.40 6.34
C HIS A 177 -15.33 1.93 6.38
N GLY A 178 -14.78 2.38 5.24
CA GLY A 178 -13.43 2.94 5.16
C GLY A 178 -13.31 4.36 5.74
N ASN A 179 -14.41 5.13 5.71
CA ASN A 179 -14.45 6.54 6.11
C ASN A 179 -14.97 6.75 7.54
N LEU A 180 -15.32 5.67 8.22
CA LEU A 180 -15.73 5.65 9.61
C LEU A 180 -14.61 5.03 10.44
N LEU A 181 -13.92 5.84 11.25
CA LEU A 181 -12.95 5.33 12.22
C LEU A 181 -13.61 5.16 13.59
N VAL A 182 -13.28 4.08 14.28
CA VAL A 182 -13.69 3.77 15.65
C VAL A 182 -12.49 4.01 16.56
N ALA A 183 -12.60 4.99 17.45
CA ALA A 183 -11.59 5.29 18.45
C ALA A 183 -11.64 4.27 19.61
N SER A 184 -10.62 4.26 20.46
CA SER A 184 -10.53 3.32 21.60
C SER A 184 -11.65 3.48 22.63
N ASP A 185 -12.30 4.65 22.69
CA ASP A 185 -13.47 4.92 23.54
C ASP A 185 -14.80 4.48 22.90
N GLY A 186 -14.74 3.85 21.72
CA GLY A 186 -15.90 3.38 20.96
C GLY A 186 -16.65 4.48 20.21
N THR A 187 -16.14 5.72 20.17
CA THR A 187 -16.76 6.82 19.41
C THR A 187 -16.27 6.86 17.96
N PHE A 188 -17.10 7.42 17.06
CA PHE A 188 -16.73 7.57 15.65
C PHE A 188 -15.86 8.80 15.40
N ARG A 189 -15.01 8.73 14.37
CA ARG A 189 -14.39 9.87 13.68
C ARG A 189 -14.64 9.73 12.18
N LEU A 190 -15.04 10.82 11.52
CA LEU A 190 -15.22 10.86 10.08
C LEU A 190 -13.93 11.31 9.39
N VAL A 191 -13.58 10.65 8.28
CA VAL A 191 -12.43 10.97 7.43
C VAL A 191 -12.87 11.06 5.96
N ASP A 192 -12.03 11.67 5.12
CA ASP A 192 -12.25 11.83 3.68
C ASP A 192 -13.47 12.71 3.30
N TYR A 193 -13.29 14.01 3.49
CA TYR A 193 -14.32 15.03 3.34
C TYR A 193 -14.57 15.45 1.87
N ASP A 194 -14.06 14.70 0.89
CA ASP A 194 -14.02 15.11 -0.53
C ASP A 194 -15.42 15.16 -1.17
N GLY A 195 -16.31 14.27 -0.74
CA GLY A 195 -17.72 14.21 -1.12
C GLY A 195 -18.65 15.04 -0.25
N MET A 196 -18.12 15.73 0.78
CA MET A 196 -18.95 16.36 1.81
C MET A 196 -19.74 17.55 1.26
N TYR A 197 -21.03 17.56 1.57
CA TYR A 197 -21.94 18.67 1.42
C TYR A 197 -22.09 19.43 2.73
N VAL A 198 -22.02 20.75 2.61
CA VAL A 198 -22.43 21.70 3.67
C VAL A 198 -23.35 22.76 3.06
N PRO A 199 -24.19 23.45 3.87
CA PRO A 199 -25.18 24.40 3.34
C PRO A 199 -24.62 25.48 2.39
N GLY A 200 -23.37 25.92 2.61
CA GLY A 200 -22.68 26.89 1.74
C GLY A 200 -22.43 26.41 0.30
N MET A 201 -22.54 25.10 0.05
CA MET A 201 -22.35 24.50 -1.28
C MET A 201 -23.65 24.30 -2.07
N ARG A 202 -24.78 24.81 -1.60
CA ARG A 202 -26.06 24.67 -2.30
C ARG A 202 -25.95 25.13 -3.76
N GLY A 203 -26.33 24.26 -4.69
CA GLY A 203 -26.28 24.50 -6.14
C GLY A 203 -25.01 24.00 -6.84
N LEU A 204 -24.01 23.50 -6.10
CA LEU A 204 -22.90 22.75 -6.69
C LEU A 204 -23.33 21.32 -7.05
N ARG A 205 -22.54 20.64 -7.89
CA ARG A 205 -22.72 19.20 -8.20
C ARG A 205 -21.76 18.36 -7.38
N ALA A 206 -22.01 17.05 -7.26
CA ALA A 206 -21.09 16.16 -6.56
C ALA A 206 -19.76 16.03 -7.32
N SER A 207 -18.64 16.08 -6.60
CA SER A 207 -17.29 15.77 -7.12
C SER A 207 -17.10 14.26 -7.32
N GLU A 208 -17.77 13.46 -6.48
CA GLU A 208 -17.78 12.01 -6.50
C GLU A 208 -19.16 11.46 -6.06
N ASN A 209 -19.50 10.26 -6.49
CA ASN A 209 -20.77 9.61 -6.17
C ASN A 209 -20.69 8.63 -4.99
N GLY A 210 -19.56 8.62 -4.26
CA GLY A 210 -19.30 7.70 -3.16
C GLY A 210 -19.12 6.23 -3.57
N HIS A 211 -18.96 5.37 -2.58
CA HIS A 211 -18.61 3.97 -2.73
C HIS A 211 -19.83 3.12 -3.08
N ARG A 212 -19.81 2.47 -4.26
CA ARG A 212 -20.92 1.72 -4.87
C ARG A 212 -21.69 0.78 -3.92
N HIS A 213 -21.01 0.12 -2.99
CA HIS A 213 -21.64 -0.79 -2.01
C HIS A 213 -22.43 -0.12 -0.88
N TYR A 214 -22.49 1.22 -0.84
CA TYR A 214 -23.23 1.97 0.18
C TYR A 214 -24.20 2.98 -0.44
N GLN A 215 -24.21 3.12 -1.76
CA GLN A 215 -24.92 4.19 -2.44
C GLN A 215 -26.25 3.69 -3.00
N SER A 216 -27.24 4.59 -3.03
CA SER A 216 -28.53 4.28 -3.61
C SER A 216 -28.38 4.06 -5.13
N PRO A 217 -29.00 3.02 -5.73
CA PRO A 217 -28.97 2.79 -7.17
C PRO A 217 -29.50 3.95 -8.02
N VAL A 218 -30.36 4.79 -7.44
CA VAL A 218 -30.94 5.94 -8.14
C VAL A 218 -30.17 7.24 -7.92
N ARG A 219 -29.06 7.24 -7.15
CA ARG A 219 -28.23 8.42 -6.91
C ARG A 219 -27.44 8.76 -8.17
N SER A 220 -27.42 10.05 -8.51
CA SER A 220 -26.56 10.62 -9.54
C SER A 220 -25.70 11.76 -8.99
N SER A 221 -24.77 12.27 -9.81
CA SER A 221 -23.96 13.44 -9.45
C SER A 221 -24.77 14.74 -9.33
N ALA A 222 -26.03 14.75 -9.78
CA ALA A 222 -26.95 15.86 -9.60
C ALA A 222 -27.54 15.90 -8.18
N ASP A 223 -27.54 14.79 -7.45
CA ASP A 223 -28.17 14.66 -6.14
C ASP A 223 -27.24 15.10 -5.00
N PHE A 224 -26.51 16.21 -5.22
CA PHE A 224 -25.61 16.79 -4.24
C PHE A 224 -26.38 17.69 -3.27
N GLY A 225 -26.74 17.14 -2.11
CA GLY A 225 -27.44 17.86 -1.06
C GLY A 225 -27.38 17.16 0.30
N PRO A 226 -28.07 17.70 1.31
CA PRO A 226 -28.00 17.22 2.69
C PRO A 226 -28.64 15.84 2.90
N LEU A 227 -29.39 15.33 1.92
CA LEU A 227 -30.14 14.08 2.03
C LEU A 227 -29.39 12.87 1.47
N MET A 228 -28.24 13.07 0.83
CA MET A 228 -27.63 12.04 -0.02
C MET A 228 -27.11 10.83 0.74
N ASP A 229 -26.81 10.96 2.03
CA ASP A 229 -26.29 9.87 2.87
C ASP A 229 -27.39 9.00 3.51
N ARG A 230 -28.66 9.35 3.35
CA ARG A 230 -29.75 8.64 4.05
C ARG A 230 -29.77 7.14 3.73
N PHE A 231 -29.56 6.77 2.46
CA PHE A 231 -29.49 5.37 2.07
C PHE A 231 -28.28 4.66 2.73
N SER A 232 -27.08 5.24 2.62
CA SER A 232 -25.85 4.71 3.21
C SER A 232 -25.97 4.54 4.73
N SER A 233 -26.62 5.50 5.39
CA SER A 233 -26.92 5.45 6.83
C SER A 233 -27.75 4.20 7.17
N TRP A 234 -28.83 3.95 6.43
CA TRP A 234 -29.66 2.77 6.68
C TRP A 234 -28.92 1.44 6.42
N VAL A 235 -28.09 1.38 5.36
CA VAL A 235 -27.28 0.19 5.04
C VAL A 235 -26.28 -0.15 6.15
N ILE A 236 -25.52 0.85 6.62
CA ILE A 236 -24.51 0.66 7.66
C ILE A 236 -25.19 0.31 8.99
N TYR A 237 -26.27 1.01 9.34
CA TYR A 237 -27.02 0.73 10.55
C TYR A 237 -27.63 -0.68 10.56
N LEU A 238 -28.22 -1.12 9.45
CA LEU A 238 -28.69 -2.50 9.29
C LEU A 238 -27.55 -3.49 9.52
N SER A 239 -26.38 -3.24 8.94
CA SER A 239 -25.22 -4.13 9.10
C SER A 239 -24.81 -4.25 10.57
N LEU A 240 -24.66 -3.12 11.28
CA LEU A 240 -24.29 -3.12 12.70
C LEU A 240 -25.37 -3.75 13.58
N LEU A 241 -26.64 -3.42 13.35
CA LEU A 241 -27.75 -3.98 14.12
C LEU A 241 -27.84 -5.49 13.90
N ALA A 242 -27.79 -5.95 12.65
CA ALA A 242 -27.86 -7.36 12.32
C ALA A 242 -26.71 -8.14 12.97
N LEU A 243 -25.49 -7.61 12.97
CA LEU A 243 -24.35 -8.25 13.65
C LEU A 243 -24.48 -8.26 15.17
N SER A 244 -25.06 -7.22 15.76
CA SER A 244 -25.35 -7.23 17.21
C SER A 244 -26.37 -8.30 17.59
N VAL A 245 -27.29 -8.65 16.67
CA VAL A 245 -28.30 -9.67 16.86
C VAL A 245 -27.79 -11.07 16.50
N ASP A 246 -27.12 -11.25 15.36
CA ASP A 246 -26.54 -12.51 14.94
C ASP A 246 -25.13 -12.29 14.35
N PRO A 247 -24.07 -12.44 15.17
CA PRO A 247 -22.69 -12.34 14.70
C PRO A 247 -22.33 -13.33 13.59
N SER A 248 -23.05 -14.45 13.48
CA SER A 248 -22.75 -15.47 12.48
C SER A 248 -23.05 -15.01 11.04
N LEU A 249 -23.85 -13.94 10.88
CA LEU A 249 -24.05 -13.25 9.61
C LEU A 249 -22.75 -12.69 9.01
N TRP A 250 -21.79 -12.28 9.85
CA TRP A 250 -20.47 -11.82 9.37
C TRP A 250 -19.80 -12.91 8.55
N ASN A 251 -19.73 -14.13 9.08
CA ASN A 251 -19.08 -15.25 8.40
C ASN A 251 -19.85 -15.76 7.16
N ARG A 252 -21.16 -15.48 7.07
CA ARG A 252 -21.99 -15.92 5.94
C ARG A 252 -22.04 -14.90 4.81
N LEU A 253 -22.01 -13.61 5.13
CA LEU A 253 -22.29 -12.54 4.16
C LEU A 253 -21.09 -11.63 3.87
N HIS A 254 -20.06 -11.63 4.72
CA HIS A 254 -18.85 -10.84 4.54
C HIS A 254 -17.66 -11.70 4.07
N GLU A 255 -16.91 -11.17 3.12
CA GLU A 255 -15.66 -11.79 2.64
C GLU A 255 -14.45 -11.04 3.21
N PRO A 256 -13.42 -11.72 3.74
CA PRO A 256 -12.24 -11.06 4.30
C PRO A 256 -11.55 -10.12 3.29
N GLY A 257 -11.35 -8.87 3.69
CA GLY A 257 -10.74 -7.83 2.84
C GLY A 257 -11.66 -7.25 1.77
N SER A 258 -12.96 -7.54 1.80
CA SER A 258 -13.95 -6.93 0.92
C SER A 258 -14.26 -5.48 1.29
N GLU A 259 -14.75 -4.70 0.31
CA GLU A 259 -15.09 -3.28 0.47
C GLU A 259 -16.54 -3.05 0.93
N TYR A 260 -17.14 -4.01 1.64
CA TYR A 260 -18.53 -3.95 2.10
C TYR A 260 -18.70 -4.61 3.48
N LEU A 261 -19.76 -4.23 4.21
CA LEU A 261 -20.10 -4.88 5.49
C LEU A 261 -20.89 -6.18 5.24
N LEU A 262 -22.21 -6.09 5.10
CA LEU A 262 -23.08 -7.25 4.83
C LEU A 262 -23.78 -7.21 3.47
N LEU A 263 -23.83 -6.07 2.79
CA LEU A 263 -24.59 -5.88 1.55
C LEU A 263 -23.71 -5.24 0.49
N THR A 264 -23.95 -5.58 -0.77
CA THR A 264 -23.22 -5.11 -1.94
C THR A 264 -24.12 -4.33 -2.89
N GLU A 265 -23.51 -3.74 -3.92
CA GLU A 265 -24.24 -3.00 -4.95
C GLU A 265 -25.23 -3.89 -5.71
N ASP A 266 -24.83 -5.13 -6.02
CA ASP A 266 -25.68 -6.11 -6.71
C ASP A 266 -26.96 -6.43 -5.92
N ASP A 267 -26.85 -6.42 -4.59
CA ASP A 267 -28.01 -6.62 -3.71
C ASP A 267 -29.05 -5.50 -3.88
N TYR A 268 -28.62 -4.26 -4.15
CA TYR A 268 -29.53 -3.12 -4.34
C TYR A 268 -30.09 -3.03 -5.76
N ASN A 269 -29.30 -3.42 -6.75
CA ASN A 269 -29.73 -3.42 -8.15
C ASN A 269 -30.74 -4.53 -8.44
N SER A 270 -30.61 -5.68 -7.75
CA SER A 270 -31.48 -6.84 -7.94
C SER A 270 -31.96 -7.44 -6.59
N PRO A 271 -32.73 -6.68 -5.79
CA PRO A 271 -33.08 -7.05 -4.41
C PRO A 271 -33.94 -8.32 -4.31
N ASP A 272 -34.63 -8.69 -5.38
CA ASP A 272 -35.52 -9.85 -5.44
C ASP A 272 -34.77 -11.16 -5.78
N THR A 273 -33.54 -11.06 -6.33
CA THR A 273 -32.76 -12.23 -6.81
C THR A 273 -31.39 -12.35 -6.15
N ALA A 274 -30.91 -11.31 -5.46
CA ALA A 274 -29.60 -11.32 -4.83
C ALA A 274 -29.57 -12.22 -3.58
N THR A 275 -28.41 -12.77 -3.25
CA THR A 275 -28.28 -13.81 -2.20
C THR A 275 -28.33 -13.25 -0.78
N ARG A 276 -27.95 -11.98 -0.54
CA ARG A 276 -27.77 -11.46 0.84
C ARG A 276 -29.04 -10.92 1.47
N PHE A 277 -29.92 -10.26 0.70
CA PHE A 277 -31.22 -9.82 1.23
C PHE A 277 -32.10 -10.98 1.72
N PRO A 278 -32.27 -12.11 1.00
CA PRO A 278 -33.05 -13.24 1.47
C PRO A 278 -32.61 -13.79 2.83
N GLU A 279 -31.29 -13.83 3.10
CA GLU A 279 -30.76 -14.25 4.41
C GLU A 279 -31.24 -13.31 5.53
N LEU A 280 -31.18 -11.99 5.30
CA LEU A 280 -31.63 -10.99 6.29
C LEU A 280 -33.16 -10.94 6.42
N LEU A 281 -33.90 -11.11 5.32
CA LEU A 281 -35.37 -11.09 5.29
C LEU A 281 -35.99 -12.36 5.89
N SER A 282 -35.27 -13.48 5.88
CA SER A 282 -35.71 -14.75 6.49
C SER A 282 -35.16 -14.96 7.91
N HIS A 283 -34.35 -14.02 8.42
CA HIS A 283 -33.74 -14.09 9.73
C HIS A 283 -34.77 -14.28 10.85
N THR A 284 -34.46 -14.99 11.93
CA THR A 284 -35.43 -15.32 13.01
C THR A 284 -35.83 -14.10 13.87
N ASP A 285 -34.93 -13.14 14.03
CA ASP A 285 -35.20 -11.88 14.72
C ASP A 285 -36.04 -10.92 13.86
N ARG A 286 -37.15 -10.44 14.43
CA ARG A 286 -38.09 -9.53 13.72
C ARG A 286 -37.46 -8.19 13.38
N THR A 287 -36.62 -7.65 14.25
CA THR A 287 -35.98 -6.34 14.08
C THR A 287 -35.07 -6.35 12.86
N VAL A 288 -34.29 -7.42 12.68
CA VAL A 288 -33.42 -7.61 11.51
C VAL A 288 -34.24 -7.70 10.23
N ARG A 289 -35.33 -8.49 10.23
CA ARG A 289 -36.21 -8.62 9.06
C ARG A 289 -36.88 -7.30 8.68
N ASP A 290 -37.50 -6.63 9.65
CA ASP A 290 -38.25 -5.38 9.41
C ASP A 290 -37.30 -4.29 8.88
N LEU A 291 -36.06 -4.24 9.39
CA LEU A 291 -35.06 -3.29 8.92
C LEU A 291 -34.49 -3.66 7.53
N ALA A 292 -34.28 -4.95 7.25
CA ALA A 292 -33.88 -5.42 5.93
C ALA A 292 -34.94 -5.12 4.88
N GLU A 293 -36.22 -5.31 5.21
CA GLU A 293 -37.36 -4.96 4.36
C GLU A 293 -37.42 -3.44 4.12
N LEU A 294 -37.20 -2.63 5.16
CA LEU A 294 -37.11 -1.18 5.01
C LEU A 294 -35.99 -0.82 4.02
N VAL A 295 -34.75 -1.25 4.26
CA VAL A 295 -33.61 -0.96 3.37
C VAL A 295 -33.89 -1.41 1.93
N ARG A 296 -34.47 -2.60 1.76
CA ARG A 296 -34.89 -3.10 0.44
C ARG A 296 -35.89 -2.16 -0.23
N SER A 297 -36.90 -1.69 0.49
CA SER A 297 -37.92 -0.77 -0.04
C SER A 297 -37.36 0.61 -0.44
N LEU A 298 -36.22 1.02 0.16
CA LEU A 298 -35.55 2.29 -0.13
C LEU A 298 -34.73 2.25 -1.44
N THR A 299 -34.36 1.07 -1.94
CA THR A 299 -33.46 0.91 -3.12
C THR A 299 -33.96 1.61 -4.38
N ARG A 300 -35.28 1.74 -4.55
CA ARG A 300 -35.93 2.34 -5.72
C ARG A 300 -36.56 3.71 -5.46
N GLN A 301 -36.41 4.25 -4.25
CA GLN A 301 -37.01 5.53 -3.88
C GLN A 301 -36.08 6.70 -4.24
N PRO A 302 -36.62 7.83 -4.72
CA PRO A 302 -35.81 9.03 -4.95
C PRO A 302 -35.23 9.55 -3.63
N LEU A 303 -34.05 10.17 -3.68
CA LEU A 303 -33.29 10.58 -2.49
C LEU A 303 -34.07 11.52 -1.55
N ASN A 304 -34.95 12.35 -2.11
CA ASN A 304 -35.80 13.27 -1.33
C ASN A 304 -36.93 12.57 -0.55
N ALA A 305 -37.29 11.35 -0.93
CA ALA A 305 -38.31 10.53 -0.25
C ALA A 305 -37.70 9.62 0.83
N LEU A 306 -36.38 9.41 0.81
CA LEU A 306 -35.71 8.58 1.80
C LEU A 306 -35.86 9.18 3.20
N PRO A 307 -36.31 8.42 4.21
CA PRO A 307 -36.42 8.93 5.57
C PRO A 307 -35.05 9.08 6.22
N ALA A 308 -34.92 10.09 7.08
CA ALA A 308 -33.80 10.17 8.02
C ALA A 308 -33.74 8.92 8.89
N LEU A 309 -32.55 8.50 9.29
CA LEU A 309 -32.39 7.35 10.17
C LEU A 309 -33.00 7.66 11.54
N SER A 310 -33.97 6.84 11.95
CA SER A 310 -34.63 6.97 13.25
C SER A 310 -34.73 5.61 13.94
N THR A 311 -34.15 5.51 15.13
CA THR A 311 -34.17 4.28 15.94
C THR A 311 -35.55 3.99 16.55
N SER A 312 -36.45 4.99 16.59
CA SER A 312 -37.80 4.84 17.14
C SER A 312 -38.75 4.07 16.21
N GLN A 313 -38.57 4.18 14.88
CA GLN A 313 -39.42 3.49 13.89
C GLN A 313 -39.31 1.96 14.00
N THR A 314 -38.20 1.44 14.48
CA THR A 314 -37.96 0.00 14.69
C THR A 314 -38.73 -0.58 15.88
N THR A 315 -39.25 0.26 16.79
CA THR A 315 -40.06 -0.18 17.94
C THR A 315 -41.57 -0.02 17.74
N ALA A 316 -42.00 0.79 16.77
CA ALA A 316 -43.42 1.08 16.52
C ALA A 316 -44.23 -0.12 15.96
N SER A 317 -43.57 -1.15 15.45
CA SER A 317 -44.20 -2.41 15.03
C SER A 317 -44.72 -3.29 16.20
N ARG A 318 -44.62 -2.82 17.46
CA ARG A 318 -45.17 -3.48 18.65
C ARG A 318 -46.64 -3.18 18.96
N SER A 319 -47.31 -2.27 18.25
CA SER A 319 -48.74 -2.01 18.49
C SER A 319 -49.50 -1.60 17.24
N VAL A 320 -50.01 -2.57 16.47
CA VAL A 320 -51.22 -2.35 15.68
C VAL A 320 -52.09 -3.59 15.85
N GLY A 321 -53.22 -3.35 16.50
CA GLY A 321 -54.26 -4.33 16.76
C GLY A 321 -54.89 -4.87 15.48
N THR A 322 -55.42 -6.06 15.63
CA THR A 322 -56.39 -6.72 14.76
C THR A 322 -57.41 -5.74 14.16
N PRO A 323 -57.55 -5.71 12.82
CA PRO A 323 -58.81 -5.39 12.19
C PRO A 323 -59.49 -6.70 11.78
N ARG A 324 -60.58 -6.92 12.50
CA ARG A 324 -61.66 -7.83 12.20
C ARG A 324 -62.11 -7.68 10.74
N THR A 325 -62.16 -8.82 10.06
CA THR A 325 -63.08 -9.21 8.97
C THR A 325 -63.96 -8.10 8.40
N GLN A 326 -63.78 -7.79 7.10
CA GLN A 326 -64.93 -7.62 6.22
C GLN A 326 -64.64 -8.17 4.82
N ARG A 327 -65.56 -9.04 4.46
CA ARG A 327 -65.67 -9.87 3.27
C ARG A 327 -66.38 -9.03 2.22
N SER A 328 -65.84 -8.91 1.01
CA SER A 328 -66.64 -8.54 -0.15
C SER A 328 -66.20 -9.38 -1.35
N LEU A 329 -67.19 -10.06 -1.91
CA LEU A 329 -67.09 -10.94 -3.06
C LEU A 329 -66.87 -10.13 -4.35
N ALA A 330 -66.01 -10.64 -5.22
CA ALA A 330 -66.23 -10.54 -6.67
C ALA A 330 -65.66 -11.80 -7.34
N THR A 331 -66.59 -12.54 -7.93
CA THR A 331 -66.45 -13.77 -8.71
C THR A 331 -66.02 -13.50 -10.16
N GLY A 332 -65.24 -14.41 -10.75
CA GLY A 332 -65.01 -14.53 -12.20
C GLY A 332 -63.71 -15.31 -12.49
N ALA A 333 -63.74 -16.64 -12.58
CA ALA A 333 -63.96 -17.44 -13.80
C ALA A 333 -62.68 -17.78 -14.60
N ARG A 334 -62.18 -18.99 -14.34
CA ARG A 334 -61.72 -20.07 -15.25
C ARG A 334 -60.96 -19.74 -16.56
N ALA A 335 -59.69 -20.18 -16.54
CA ALA A 335 -58.99 -21.08 -17.50
C ALA A 335 -58.43 -20.62 -18.86
N VAL A 336 -57.33 -21.34 -19.19
CA VAL A 336 -56.76 -21.73 -20.50
C VAL A 336 -55.46 -21.01 -20.91
N SER A 337 -54.36 -21.76 -20.81
CA SER A 337 -53.11 -21.58 -21.57
C SER A 337 -53.30 -22.04 -23.04
N PRO A 338 -52.48 -21.59 -24.01
CA PRO A 338 -51.28 -22.38 -24.32
C PRO A 338 -50.06 -21.62 -24.89
N GLY A 339 -48.88 -22.21 -24.64
CA GLY A 339 -47.77 -22.30 -25.61
C GLY A 339 -46.79 -21.11 -25.72
N THR A 340 -45.53 -21.31 -25.32
CA THR A 340 -44.38 -21.49 -26.24
C THR A 340 -43.10 -21.76 -25.44
N SER A 341 -42.27 -22.61 -26.03
CA SER A 341 -41.14 -23.36 -25.49
C SER A 341 -39.83 -22.57 -25.30
N ALA A 342 -39.04 -23.06 -24.33
CA ALA A 342 -37.60 -23.31 -24.35
C ALA A 342 -36.54 -22.16 -24.41
N ASN A 343 -35.74 -22.17 -23.33
CA ASN A 343 -34.28 -22.01 -23.24
C ASN A 343 -33.60 -20.65 -23.49
N GLY A 344 -32.85 -20.21 -22.46
CA GLY A 344 -31.79 -19.21 -22.54
C GLY A 344 -30.83 -19.30 -21.34
N LEU A 345 -30.07 -20.39 -21.24
CA LEU A 345 -28.91 -20.52 -20.33
C LEU A 345 -27.63 -20.04 -21.05
N PRO A 346 -26.75 -19.23 -20.43
CA PRO A 346 -25.53 -18.71 -21.08
C PRO A 346 -24.41 -19.75 -21.28
N GLY A 347 -23.77 -19.68 -22.46
CA GLY A 347 -22.86 -20.68 -23.03
C GLY A 347 -21.41 -20.72 -22.55
N TRP A 348 -21.10 -20.48 -21.28
CA TRP A 348 -19.76 -20.76 -20.72
C TRP A 348 -19.73 -22.02 -19.83
N LEU A 349 -20.88 -22.65 -19.60
CA LEU A 349 -21.01 -23.84 -18.75
C LEU A 349 -20.96 -25.18 -19.53
N THR A 350 -20.73 -25.15 -20.84
CA THR A 350 -20.85 -26.32 -21.74
C THR A 350 -19.55 -27.06 -22.07
N SER A 351 -18.41 -26.76 -21.42
CA SER A 351 -17.11 -27.32 -21.84
C SER A 351 -16.30 -28.11 -20.78
N HIS A 352 -16.85 -28.48 -19.62
CA HIS A 352 -16.09 -29.24 -18.61
C HIS A 352 -16.78 -30.46 -17.96
N ILE A 353 -17.66 -31.19 -18.65
CA ILE A 353 -18.05 -32.53 -18.17
C ILE A 353 -18.18 -33.52 -19.33
N SER A 354 -17.12 -34.28 -19.54
CA SER A 354 -17.11 -35.63 -20.12
C SER A 354 -15.80 -36.28 -19.68
N ALA A 355 -15.70 -37.52 -19.28
CA ALA A 355 -16.66 -38.53 -18.87
C ALA A 355 -15.78 -39.61 -18.23
N THR A 356 -16.02 -39.97 -16.96
CA THR A 356 -15.48 -41.23 -16.43
C THR A 356 -16.49 -41.85 -15.47
N VAL A 357 -17.30 -42.74 -16.07
CA VAL A 357 -17.93 -43.93 -15.49
C VAL A 357 -18.52 -43.76 -14.09
N GLY A 358 -19.72 -43.15 -14.03
CA GLY A 358 -20.65 -43.38 -12.94
C GLY A 358 -21.33 -44.73 -13.11
N SER A 359 -21.02 -45.68 -12.24
CA SER A 359 -21.89 -46.82 -11.93
C SER A 359 -23.32 -46.32 -11.63
N PRO A 360 -24.37 -47.10 -11.92
CA PRO A 360 -25.74 -46.62 -11.85
C PRO A 360 -26.08 -46.09 -10.45
N PRO A 361 -26.93 -45.07 -10.33
CA PRO A 361 -27.39 -44.61 -9.03
C PRO A 361 -28.14 -45.77 -8.37
N LEU A 362 -27.62 -46.26 -7.26
CA LEU A 362 -28.40 -47.04 -6.32
C LEU A 362 -29.57 -46.14 -5.91
N SER A 363 -30.77 -46.52 -6.35
CA SER A 363 -32.01 -45.94 -5.87
C SER A 363 -31.94 -45.82 -4.35
N PRO A 364 -32.50 -44.76 -3.72
CA PRO A 364 -32.68 -44.77 -2.29
C PRO A 364 -33.62 -45.94 -2.02
N ALA A 365 -33.06 -47.07 -1.57
CA ALA A 365 -33.84 -48.16 -1.04
C ALA A 365 -34.64 -47.52 0.08
N THR A 366 -35.95 -47.44 -0.15
CA THR A 366 -36.96 -47.09 0.82
C THR A 366 -36.51 -47.65 2.16
N ILE A 367 -36.27 -46.78 3.13
CA ILE A 367 -36.01 -47.21 4.51
C ILE A 367 -37.34 -47.78 5.01
N SER A 368 -37.63 -49.02 4.63
CA SER A 368 -38.56 -49.86 5.35
C SER A 368 -37.85 -50.22 6.65
N THR A 369 -38.10 -49.44 7.69
CA THR A 369 -37.88 -49.83 9.09
C THR A 369 -38.83 -50.96 9.49
N VAL A 370 -38.92 -52.02 8.69
CA VAL A 370 -39.54 -53.28 9.06
C VAL A 370 -38.37 -54.21 9.30
N GLY A 371 -37.99 -54.38 10.57
CA GLY A 371 -36.88 -55.28 10.93
C GLY A 371 -37.06 -56.62 10.22
N ALA A 372 -36.00 -57.11 9.58
CA ALA A 372 -36.05 -58.34 8.79
C ALA A 372 -36.68 -59.48 9.61
N ARG A 373 -37.87 -59.91 9.19
CA ARG A 373 -38.64 -61.01 9.77
C ARG A 373 -38.70 -62.15 8.76
N PHE A 374 -38.74 -63.38 9.26
CA PHE A 374 -39.02 -64.52 8.40
C PHE A 374 -40.46 -64.42 7.86
N SER A 375 -40.66 -64.77 6.60
CA SER A 375 -41.97 -64.67 5.94
C SER A 375 -42.31 -65.98 5.23
N GLY A 376 -43.60 -66.36 5.22
CA GLY A 376 -44.10 -67.58 4.57
C GLY A 376 -43.55 -68.88 5.18
N ARG A 377 -44.39 -69.67 5.86
CA ARG A 377 -43.97 -70.98 6.40
C ARG A 377 -43.94 -72.02 5.29
N ARG A 378 -42.85 -72.78 5.18
CA ARG A 378 -42.78 -73.92 4.26
C ARG A 378 -43.28 -75.17 4.98
N PHE A 379 -44.12 -75.95 4.32
CA PHE A 379 -44.73 -77.16 4.91
C PHE A 379 -43.68 -78.12 5.51
N ALA A 380 -42.57 -78.33 4.80
CA ALA A 380 -41.46 -79.18 5.26
C ALA A 380 -40.80 -78.68 6.56
N GLU A 381 -40.76 -77.37 6.80
CA GLU A 381 -40.17 -76.79 8.03
C GLU A 381 -41.09 -76.97 9.24
N VAL A 382 -42.41 -76.83 9.02
CA VAL A 382 -43.42 -77.08 10.05
C VAL A 382 -43.44 -78.57 10.42
N LEU A 383 -43.37 -79.47 9.42
CA LEU A 383 -43.28 -80.92 9.64
C LEU A 383 -42.02 -81.28 10.45
N LEU A 384 -40.87 -80.70 10.12
CA LEU A 384 -39.63 -80.90 10.87
C LEU A 384 -39.74 -80.41 12.32
N MET A 385 -40.48 -79.33 12.58
CA MET A 385 -40.71 -78.85 13.96
C MET A 385 -41.73 -79.68 14.73
N LEU A 386 -42.69 -80.32 14.07
CA LEU A 386 -43.60 -81.28 14.71
C LEU A 386 -42.88 -82.56 15.15
N LEU A 387 -41.75 -82.89 14.52
CA LEU A 387 -40.87 -83.98 14.95
C LEU A 387 -40.07 -83.62 16.22
N LEU A 388 -39.95 -82.35 16.60
CA LEU A 388 -39.22 -81.92 17.80
C LEU A 388 -39.88 -82.39 19.11
N PRO A 389 -41.19 -82.17 19.38
CA PRO A 389 -41.84 -82.76 20.56
C PRO A 389 -41.89 -84.28 20.46
N LEU A 390 -42.02 -84.84 19.27
CA LEU A 390 -41.98 -86.30 19.06
C LEU A 390 -40.60 -86.89 19.42
N SER A 391 -39.52 -86.16 19.14
CA SER A 391 -38.14 -86.56 19.52
C SER A 391 -37.89 -86.55 21.02
N ILE A 392 -38.78 -85.90 21.80
CA ILE A 392 -38.75 -85.87 23.27
C ILE A 392 -39.68 -86.94 23.85
N VAL A 393 -40.89 -87.06 23.29
CA VAL A 393 -41.94 -87.97 23.77
C VAL A 393 -41.64 -89.43 23.43
N VAL A 394 -41.10 -89.72 22.24
CA VAL A 394 -40.84 -91.10 21.78
C VAL A 394 -39.81 -91.83 22.66
N PRO A 395 -38.64 -91.25 23.01
CA PRO A 395 -37.71 -91.91 23.93
C PRO A 395 -38.33 -92.18 25.31
N GLY A 396 -39.15 -91.27 25.84
CA GLY A 396 -39.82 -91.45 27.13
C GLY A 396 -40.93 -92.52 27.08
N LEU A 397 -41.69 -92.61 25.98
CA LEU A 397 -42.66 -93.69 25.78
C LEU A 397 -41.96 -95.05 25.59
N LEU A 398 -40.82 -95.08 24.90
CA LEU A 398 -40.03 -96.30 24.72
C LEU A 398 -39.43 -96.79 26.05
N GLU A 399 -39.02 -95.88 26.94
CA GLU A 399 -38.63 -96.21 28.32
C GLU A 399 -39.80 -96.81 29.11
N LEU A 400 -40.98 -96.16 29.10
CA LEU A 400 -42.18 -96.66 29.78
C LEU A 400 -42.64 -98.05 29.26
N SER A 401 -42.40 -98.34 27.98
CA SER A 401 -42.72 -99.64 27.37
C SER A 401 -41.66 -100.72 27.57
N GLY A 402 -40.53 -100.39 28.23
CA GLY A 402 -39.41 -101.31 28.47
C GLY A 402 -38.53 -101.60 27.24
N GLN A 403 -38.75 -100.89 26.12
CA GLN A 403 -38.02 -101.09 24.86
C GLN A 403 -36.71 -100.29 24.78
N LEU A 404 -36.46 -99.37 25.73
CA LEU A 404 -35.22 -98.59 25.82
C LEU A 404 -34.68 -98.65 27.25
N ALA A 405 -33.39 -98.97 27.40
CA ALA A 405 -32.76 -99.02 28.72
C ALA A 405 -32.64 -97.61 29.34
N PRO A 406 -32.90 -97.42 30.64
CA PRO A 406 -32.93 -96.09 31.27
C PRO A 406 -31.64 -95.28 31.08
N HIS A 407 -30.49 -95.95 31.07
CA HIS A 407 -29.18 -95.30 30.88
C HIS A 407 -28.94 -94.80 29.44
N LEU A 408 -29.71 -95.28 28.46
CA LEU A 408 -29.62 -94.86 27.06
C LEU A 408 -30.58 -93.70 26.73
N VAL A 409 -31.57 -93.44 27.57
CA VAL A 409 -32.60 -92.40 27.36
C VAL A 409 -31.96 -91.01 27.15
N PRO A 410 -31.00 -90.54 27.96
CA PRO A 410 -30.38 -89.22 27.74
C PRO A 410 -29.60 -89.13 26.42
N ALA A 411 -28.95 -90.22 26.01
CA ALA A 411 -28.18 -90.26 24.77
C ALA A 411 -29.09 -90.25 23.53
N VAL A 412 -30.18 -91.02 23.56
CA VAL A 412 -31.17 -91.08 22.46
C VAL A 412 -31.96 -89.77 22.37
N LEU A 413 -32.35 -89.20 23.52
CA LEU A 413 -33.00 -87.89 23.59
C LEU A 413 -32.08 -86.79 23.03
N GLY A 414 -30.80 -86.76 23.45
CA GLY A 414 -29.82 -85.80 22.96
C GLY A 414 -29.53 -85.94 21.46
N ALA A 415 -29.43 -87.17 20.95
CA ALA A 415 -29.22 -87.43 19.53
C ALA A 415 -30.44 -87.05 18.66
N ALA A 416 -31.66 -87.35 19.12
CA ALA A 416 -32.89 -87.07 18.37
C ALA A 416 -33.24 -85.57 18.36
N THR A 417 -33.12 -84.89 19.50
CA THR A 417 -33.32 -83.44 19.61
C THR A 417 -32.18 -82.65 18.92
N GLY A 418 -30.93 -83.11 19.07
CA GLY A 418 -29.78 -82.55 18.38
C GLY A 418 -29.86 -82.70 16.86
N GLY A 419 -30.29 -83.88 16.39
CA GLY A 419 -30.47 -84.18 14.96
C GLY A 419 -31.56 -83.33 14.30
N THR A 420 -32.71 -83.17 14.95
CA THR A 420 -33.82 -82.32 14.45
C THR A 420 -33.43 -80.84 14.41
N LEU A 421 -32.73 -80.33 15.45
CA LEU A 421 -32.18 -78.97 15.45
C LEU A 421 -31.11 -78.78 14.35
N ALA A 422 -30.22 -79.75 14.15
CA ALA A 422 -29.21 -79.71 13.09
C ALA A 422 -29.83 -79.70 11.69
N LEU A 423 -30.90 -80.46 11.45
CA LEU A 423 -31.64 -80.49 10.19
C LEU A 423 -32.42 -79.19 9.91
N SER A 424 -32.74 -78.42 10.96
CA SER A 424 -33.43 -77.12 10.81
C SER A 424 -32.47 -76.00 10.35
N TRP A 425 -31.16 -76.19 10.51
CA TRP A 425 -30.13 -75.21 10.19
C TRP A 425 -29.98 -74.95 8.67
N PRO A 426 -29.94 -75.98 7.79
CA PRO A 426 -30.02 -75.79 6.34
C PRO A 426 -31.29 -75.05 5.90
N GLY A 427 -32.44 -75.31 6.53
CA GLY A 427 -33.71 -74.63 6.26
C GLY A 427 -33.60 -73.10 6.44
N ARG A 428 -33.04 -72.66 7.57
CA ARG A 428 -32.76 -71.23 7.81
C ARG A 428 -31.78 -70.63 6.81
N ARG A 429 -30.70 -71.36 6.47
CA ARG A 429 -29.65 -70.86 5.57
C ARG A 429 -30.08 -70.79 4.10
N THR A 430 -31.07 -71.60 3.70
CA THR A 430 -31.56 -71.66 2.31
C THR A 430 -32.64 -70.62 2.02
N ARG A 431 -33.23 -70.02 3.06
CA ARG A 431 -34.21 -68.94 2.95
C ARG A 431 -33.63 -67.67 2.33
N PRO A 432 -34.39 -67.01 1.42
CA PRO A 432 -33.95 -65.82 0.71
C PRO A 432 -33.57 -64.69 1.67
N GLU A 433 -34.35 -64.47 2.73
CA GLU A 433 -34.11 -63.38 3.69
C GLU A 433 -32.73 -63.51 4.38
N THR A 434 -32.35 -64.74 4.75
CA THR A 434 -31.03 -65.02 5.37
C THR A 434 -29.89 -64.90 4.36
N LYS A 435 -30.10 -65.33 3.11
CA LYS A 435 -29.10 -65.23 2.03
C LYS A 435 -28.84 -63.78 1.66
N ASP A 436 -29.89 -62.97 1.56
CA ASP A 436 -29.80 -61.55 1.19
C ASP A 436 -29.11 -60.74 2.29
N ALA A 437 -29.42 -60.99 3.56
CA ALA A 437 -28.74 -60.35 4.69
C ALA A 437 -27.24 -60.73 4.76
N LEU A 438 -26.90 -62.01 4.52
CA LEU A 438 -25.50 -62.46 4.46
C LEU A 438 -24.76 -61.90 3.24
N GLY A 439 -25.43 -61.80 2.09
CA GLY A 439 -24.91 -61.19 0.86
C GLY A 439 -24.58 -59.72 1.06
N ARG A 440 -25.52 -58.93 1.62
CA ARG A 440 -25.33 -57.51 1.93
C ARG A 440 -24.16 -57.26 2.88
N VAL A 441 -24.02 -58.05 3.94
CA VAL A 441 -22.86 -57.93 4.87
C VAL A 441 -21.54 -58.27 4.18
N ARG A 442 -21.50 -59.25 3.29
CA ARG A 442 -20.28 -59.60 2.54
C ARG A 442 -19.89 -58.50 1.56
N GLU A 443 -20.87 -57.93 0.87
CA GLU A 443 -20.67 -56.86 -0.10
C GLU A 443 -20.16 -55.58 0.57
N LEU A 444 -20.81 -55.14 1.66
CA LEU A 444 -20.38 -53.98 2.44
C LEU A 444 -18.98 -54.18 3.06
N LYS A 445 -18.60 -55.41 3.44
CA LYS A 445 -17.23 -55.72 3.87
C LYS A 445 -16.21 -55.58 2.76
N ARG A 446 -16.55 -55.94 1.51
CA ARG A 446 -15.66 -55.75 0.35
C ARG A 446 -15.49 -54.26 0.06
N GLN A 447 -16.58 -53.50 0.03
CA GLN A 447 -16.56 -52.04 -0.18
C GLN A 447 -15.74 -51.30 0.89
N ARG A 448 -15.84 -51.72 2.16
CA ARG A 448 -15.02 -51.19 3.25
C ARG A 448 -13.52 -51.43 3.08
N ILE A 449 -13.13 -52.59 2.56
CA ILE A 449 -11.71 -52.93 2.32
C ILE A 449 -11.15 -52.10 1.16
N ALA A 450 -11.97 -51.83 0.14
CA ALA A 450 -11.60 -50.97 -0.98
C ALA A 450 -11.39 -49.50 -0.58
N ALA A 451 -12.15 -48.99 0.40
CA ALA A 451 -12.09 -47.60 0.86
C ALA A 451 -10.98 -47.29 1.91
N LYS A 452 -10.01 -48.21 2.11
CA LYS A 452 -9.15 -48.24 3.29
C LYS A 452 -7.87 -47.41 3.13
N ASN A 453 -7.96 -46.08 3.34
CA ASN A 453 -7.04 -45.23 4.12
C ASN A 453 -7.09 -43.71 3.76
N PRO A 454 -8.26 -43.05 3.83
CA PRO A 454 -8.37 -41.62 3.58
C PRO A 454 -7.59 -40.76 4.60
N LEU A 455 -7.41 -41.24 5.85
CA LEU A 455 -6.70 -40.51 6.91
C LEU A 455 -5.18 -40.45 6.70
N ALA A 456 -4.56 -41.56 6.29
CA ALA A 456 -3.13 -41.57 5.99
C ALA A 456 -2.83 -40.72 4.75
N ALA A 457 -3.68 -40.81 3.72
CA ALA A 457 -3.61 -39.98 2.53
C ALA A 457 -3.79 -38.48 2.83
N ALA A 458 -4.73 -38.12 3.71
CA ALA A 458 -4.91 -36.74 4.17
C ALA A 458 -3.67 -36.21 4.91
N SER A 459 -3.07 -37.01 5.80
CA SER A 459 -1.84 -36.62 6.50
C SER A 459 -0.65 -36.44 5.55
N ALA A 460 -0.56 -37.26 4.49
CA ALA A 460 0.47 -37.16 3.48
C ALA A 460 0.27 -35.91 2.60
N LEU A 461 -0.97 -35.62 2.21
CA LEU A 461 -1.34 -34.42 1.45
C LEU A 461 -1.01 -33.14 2.23
N GLN A 462 -1.29 -33.12 3.54
CA GLN A 462 -0.94 -31.99 4.41
C GLN A 462 0.56 -31.76 4.47
N ARG A 463 1.37 -32.82 4.62
CA ARG A 463 2.84 -32.70 4.60
C ARG A 463 3.37 -32.18 3.27
N GLU A 464 2.79 -32.60 2.15
CA GLU A 464 3.14 -32.11 0.80
C GLU A 464 2.82 -30.61 0.67
N ARG A 465 1.64 -30.18 1.14
CA ARG A 465 1.22 -28.77 1.16
C ARG A 465 2.15 -27.92 2.04
N ASP A 466 2.45 -28.36 3.25
CA ASP A 466 3.32 -27.62 4.17
C ASP A 466 4.75 -27.49 3.62
N ALA A 467 5.28 -28.54 2.97
CA ALA A 467 6.57 -28.49 2.29
C ALA A 467 6.56 -27.50 1.12
N PHE A 468 5.49 -27.49 0.33
CA PHE A 468 5.30 -26.55 -0.77
C PHE A 468 5.23 -25.09 -0.28
N GLU A 469 4.44 -24.80 0.76
CA GLU A 469 4.34 -23.44 1.31
C GLU A 469 5.66 -22.95 1.92
N ARG A 470 6.44 -23.83 2.56
CA ARG A 470 7.81 -23.47 3.02
C ARG A 470 8.74 -23.14 1.86
N ALA A 471 8.67 -23.88 0.75
CA ALA A 471 9.46 -23.61 -0.44
C ALA A 471 9.06 -22.27 -1.08
N GLU A 472 7.76 -21.97 -1.20
CA GLU A 472 7.26 -20.69 -1.70
C GLU A 472 7.62 -19.52 -0.79
N SER A 473 7.54 -19.68 0.53
CA SER A 473 7.99 -18.67 1.48
C SER A 473 9.49 -18.37 1.31
N SER A 474 10.32 -19.41 1.16
CA SER A 474 11.77 -19.25 0.95
C SER A 474 12.08 -18.56 -0.38
N ARG A 475 11.35 -18.92 -1.45
CA ARG A 475 11.45 -18.29 -2.78
C ARG A 475 11.07 -16.81 -2.71
N SER A 476 9.95 -16.47 -2.07
CA SER A 476 9.50 -15.08 -1.92
C SER A 476 10.51 -14.23 -1.15
N ALA A 477 11.13 -14.79 -0.11
CA ALA A 477 12.20 -14.14 0.64
C ALA A 477 13.46 -13.92 -0.23
N ALA A 478 13.82 -14.88 -1.09
CA ALA A 478 14.94 -14.73 -2.02
C ALA A 478 14.69 -13.63 -3.08
N VAL A 479 13.48 -13.55 -3.63
CA VAL A 479 13.08 -12.46 -4.54
C VAL A 479 13.14 -11.10 -3.84
N ALA A 480 12.64 -11.02 -2.60
CA ALA A 480 12.70 -9.80 -1.80
C ALA A 480 14.16 -9.35 -1.54
N ARG A 481 15.06 -10.28 -1.21
CA ARG A 481 16.50 -10.00 -1.07
C ARG A 481 17.11 -9.47 -2.37
N LYS A 482 16.86 -10.12 -3.51
CA LYS A 482 17.35 -9.63 -4.81
C LYS A 482 16.88 -8.21 -5.12
N ARG A 483 15.60 -7.88 -4.88
CA ARG A 483 15.07 -6.52 -5.05
C ARG A 483 15.80 -5.51 -4.16
N GLN A 484 16.08 -5.89 -2.91
CA GLN A 484 16.84 -5.07 -1.98
C GLN A 484 18.28 -4.86 -2.47
N ASP A 485 18.95 -5.90 -2.95
CA ASP A 485 20.32 -5.83 -3.46
C ASP A 485 20.44 -4.93 -4.70
N TYR A 486 19.51 -5.06 -5.66
CA TYR A 486 19.45 -4.17 -6.82
C TYR A 486 19.24 -2.71 -6.43
N THR A 487 18.38 -2.45 -5.44
CA THR A 487 18.12 -1.09 -4.93
C THR A 487 19.32 -0.52 -4.19
N ALA A 488 20.00 -1.33 -3.38
CA ALA A 488 21.21 -0.96 -2.67
C ALA A 488 22.36 -0.66 -3.65
N SER A 489 22.51 -1.49 -4.68
CA SER A 489 23.48 -1.31 -5.76
C SER A 489 23.25 0.01 -6.50
N LEU A 490 22.00 0.30 -6.89
CA LEU A 490 21.64 1.57 -7.54
C LEU A 490 21.98 2.77 -6.66
N THR A 491 21.68 2.68 -5.36
CA THR A 491 21.92 3.76 -4.41
C THR A 491 23.42 4.03 -4.26
N SER A 492 24.23 2.97 -4.11
CA SER A 492 25.69 3.07 -4.01
C SER A 492 26.29 3.68 -5.29
N GLU A 493 25.83 3.24 -6.46
CA GLU A 493 26.28 3.77 -7.74
C GLU A 493 25.89 5.24 -7.92
N MET A 494 24.67 5.63 -7.58
CA MET A 494 24.23 7.03 -7.60
C MET A 494 25.09 7.92 -6.70
N GLN A 495 25.44 7.45 -5.51
CA GLN A 495 26.36 8.18 -4.62
C GLN A 495 27.75 8.32 -5.22
N SER A 496 28.28 7.27 -5.86
CA SER A 496 29.59 7.33 -6.50
C SER A 496 29.62 8.33 -7.66
N ILE A 497 28.56 8.38 -8.47
CA ILE A 497 28.40 9.34 -9.58
C ILE A 497 28.32 10.76 -9.03
N GLU A 498 27.53 10.99 -7.97
CA GLU A 498 27.38 12.31 -7.37
C GLU A 498 28.68 12.82 -6.74
N ARG A 499 29.42 11.94 -6.05
CA ARG A 499 30.75 12.27 -5.49
C ARG A 499 31.74 12.63 -6.59
N ALA A 500 31.84 11.82 -7.65
CA ALA A 500 32.72 12.09 -8.78
C ALA A 500 32.38 13.42 -9.48
N LYS A 501 31.09 13.68 -9.72
CA LYS A 501 30.60 14.96 -10.28
C LYS A 501 30.98 16.14 -9.39
N SER A 502 30.76 16.02 -8.09
CA SER A 502 31.04 17.10 -7.13
C SER A 502 32.53 17.41 -7.04
N GLN A 503 33.38 16.39 -7.05
CA GLN A 503 34.84 16.56 -7.07
C GLN A 503 35.33 17.27 -8.34
N GLU A 504 34.82 16.91 -9.52
CA GLU A 504 35.21 17.57 -10.77
C GLU A 504 34.69 19.01 -10.83
N ILE A 505 33.46 19.28 -10.41
CA ILE A 505 32.92 20.65 -10.33
C ILE A 505 33.74 21.49 -9.36
N GLN A 506 34.11 20.96 -8.20
CA GLN A 506 34.92 21.69 -7.22
C GLN A 506 36.30 22.06 -7.78
N LYS A 507 36.95 21.14 -8.51
CA LYS A 507 38.23 21.43 -9.19
C LYS A 507 38.07 22.53 -10.23
N LEU A 508 36.99 22.51 -11.02
CA LEU A 508 36.73 23.51 -12.06
C LEU A 508 36.36 24.87 -11.45
N ASP A 509 35.54 24.90 -10.40
CA ASP A 509 35.17 26.13 -9.68
C ASP A 509 36.41 26.78 -9.04
N HIS A 510 37.34 25.97 -8.51
CA HIS A 510 38.63 26.48 -8.02
C HIS A 510 39.47 27.11 -9.14
N LYS A 511 39.54 26.47 -10.32
CA LYS A 511 40.24 27.06 -11.48
C LYS A 511 39.58 28.36 -11.95
N ILE A 512 38.25 28.40 -12.03
CA ILE A 512 37.49 29.58 -12.48
C ILE A 512 37.69 30.75 -11.52
N SER A 513 37.56 30.53 -10.21
CA SER A 513 37.78 31.56 -9.19
C SER A 513 39.24 32.05 -9.13
N GLY A 514 40.21 31.20 -9.50
CA GLY A 514 41.61 31.59 -9.63
C GLY A 514 41.92 32.52 -10.80
N LEU A 515 41.08 32.55 -11.85
CA LEU A 515 41.36 33.31 -13.09
C LEU A 515 41.52 34.81 -12.86
N ASP A 516 40.78 35.41 -11.94
CA ASP A 516 40.88 36.84 -11.66
C ASP A 516 42.23 37.21 -11.05
N SER A 517 42.77 36.33 -10.18
CA SER A 517 44.10 36.49 -9.60
C SER A 517 45.19 36.31 -10.65
N GLU A 518 45.05 35.29 -11.51
CA GLU A 518 45.94 35.06 -12.66
C GLU A 518 45.93 36.26 -13.62
N LEU A 519 44.76 36.82 -13.92
CA LEU A 519 44.61 38.00 -14.78
C LEU A 519 45.32 39.22 -14.20
N ARG A 520 45.12 39.52 -12.91
CA ARG A 520 45.83 40.63 -12.23
C ARG A 520 47.34 40.44 -12.27
N THR A 521 47.79 39.20 -12.07
CA THR A 521 49.21 38.85 -12.13
C THR A 521 49.77 39.04 -13.54
N ALA A 522 49.05 38.60 -14.57
CA ALA A 522 49.43 38.78 -15.97
C ALA A 522 49.48 40.25 -16.38
N LEU A 523 48.51 41.07 -15.97
CA LEU A 523 48.49 42.52 -16.24
C LEU A 523 49.68 43.22 -15.57
N ARG A 524 50.02 42.88 -14.32
CA ARG A 524 51.20 43.43 -13.62
C ARG A 524 52.50 43.02 -14.30
N ALA A 525 52.62 41.74 -14.68
CA ALA A 525 53.80 41.22 -15.37
C ALA A 525 54.01 41.89 -16.74
N ALA A 526 52.92 42.23 -17.45
CA ALA A 526 52.97 42.96 -18.72
C ALA A 526 53.31 44.45 -18.56
N LEU A 527 52.97 45.07 -17.41
CA LEU A 527 53.25 46.49 -17.14
C LEU A 527 54.71 46.74 -16.74
N ALA A 528 55.32 45.82 -15.98
CA ALA A 528 56.66 45.97 -15.43
C ALA A 528 57.79 46.27 -16.45
N PRO A 529 57.82 45.69 -17.66
CA PRO A 529 58.81 46.04 -18.69
C PRO A 529 58.61 47.45 -19.26
N LEU A 530 57.36 47.90 -19.39
CA LEU A 530 57.04 49.24 -19.91
C LEU A 530 57.47 50.33 -18.93
N GLN A 531 57.20 50.12 -17.63
CA GLN A 531 57.62 51.03 -16.57
C GLN A 531 59.14 51.14 -16.50
N ARG A 532 59.85 50.01 -16.58
CA ARG A 532 61.33 50.00 -16.63
C ARG A 532 61.87 50.81 -17.80
N ARG A 533 61.37 50.57 -19.03
CA ARG A 533 61.80 51.31 -20.24
C ARG A 533 61.51 52.81 -20.13
N TYR A 534 60.39 53.21 -19.52
CA TYR A 534 60.05 54.61 -19.31
C TYR A 534 61.05 55.30 -18.36
N VAL A 535 61.31 54.70 -17.20
CA VAL A 535 62.27 55.23 -16.22
C VAL A 535 63.67 55.32 -16.81
N GLU A 536 64.12 54.30 -17.54
CA GLU A 536 65.40 54.32 -18.24
C GLU A 536 65.49 55.46 -19.26
N SER A 537 64.43 55.68 -20.06
CA SER A 537 64.39 56.77 -21.04
C SER A 537 64.45 58.15 -20.39
N GLU A 538 63.72 58.38 -19.28
CA GLU A 538 63.73 59.66 -18.57
C GLU A 538 65.08 59.96 -17.93
N LEU A 539 65.73 58.95 -17.34
CA LEU A 539 67.08 59.08 -16.80
C LEU A 539 68.11 59.39 -17.90
N GLN A 540 67.95 58.81 -19.10
CA GLN A 540 68.80 59.09 -20.25
C GLN A 540 68.60 60.50 -20.84
N LYS A 541 67.42 61.10 -20.70
CA LYS A 541 67.18 62.50 -21.14
C LYS A 541 67.81 63.54 -20.20
N ALA A 542 67.98 63.20 -18.92
CA ALA A 542 68.47 64.11 -17.90
C ALA A 542 70.00 64.29 -17.98
N GLN A 543 70.44 65.33 -18.70
CA GLN A 543 71.86 65.66 -18.85
C GLN A 543 72.45 66.34 -17.62
N ILE A 544 73.60 65.86 -17.16
CA ILE A 544 74.33 66.44 -16.01
C ILE A 544 74.76 67.87 -16.30
N ALA A 545 75.17 68.17 -17.53
CA ALA A 545 75.61 69.50 -17.94
C ALA A 545 74.50 70.57 -17.84
N ARG A 546 73.23 70.17 -17.89
CA ARG A 546 72.07 71.07 -17.76
C ARG A 546 71.53 71.13 -16.33
N ALA A 547 72.04 70.30 -15.43
CA ALA A 547 71.59 70.24 -14.04
C ALA A 547 72.39 71.24 -13.18
N SER A 548 71.69 72.12 -12.47
CA SER A 548 72.32 73.00 -11.48
C SER A 548 72.55 72.23 -10.17
N LEU A 549 73.71 71.58 -10.07
CA LEU A 549 74.08 70.75 -8.92
C LEU A 549 75.08 71.49 -8.03
N SER A 550 74.72 71.66 -6.76
CA SER A 550 75.61 72.26 -5.75
C SER A 550 76.94 71.51 -5.70
N LYS A 551 78.06 72.23 -5.69
CA LYS A 551 79.42 71.67 -5.64
C LYS A 551 79.87 70.89 -6.89
N ILE A 552 79.13 70.96 -8.01
CA ILE A 552 79.51 70.37 -9.31
C ILE A 552 79.62 71.49 -10.35
N GLY A 553 80.84 71.93 -10.63
CA GLY A 553 81.13 72.97 -11.60
C GLY A 553 81.48 72.44 -13.00
N PRO A 554 81.68 73.33 -14.01
CA PRO A 554 81.91 72.96 -15.41
C PRO A 554 83.07 71.98 -15.62
N LYS A 555 84.16 72.12 -14.86
CA LYS A 555 85.32 71.22 -14.90
C LYS A 555 84.98 69.78 -14.49
N ILE A 556 84.11 69.61 -13.51
CA ILE A 556 83.69 68.29 -13.02
C ILE A 556 82.72 67.64 -14.02
N VAL A 557 81.84 68.44 -14.63
CA VAL A 557 80.97 67.99 -15.72
C VAL A 557 81.79 67.48 -16.92
N ALA A 558 82.87 68.18 -17.30
CA ALA A 558 83.78 67.74 -18.36
C ALA A 558 84.48 66.41 -18.02
N ASN A 559 84.96 66.26 -16.78
CA ASN A 559 85.59 65.02 -16.31
C ASN A 559 84.60 63.84 -16.29
N LEU A 560 83.36 64.07 -15.85
CA LEU A 560 82.29 63.06 -15.90
C LEU A 560 81.99 62.65 -17.35
N ALA A 561 81.90 63.61 -18.27
CA ALA A 561 81.65 63.34 -19.68
C ALA A 561 82.80 62.57 -20.36
N ALA A 562 84.05 62.78 -19.92
CA ALA A 562 85.23 62.08 -20.44
C ALA A 562 85.23 60.58 -20.08
N VAL A 563 84.68 60.21 -18.92
CA VAL A 563 84.53 58.80 -18.52
C VAL A 563 83.23 58.15 -19.02
N GLY A 564 82.45 58.88 -19.83
CA GLY A 564 81.20 58.41 -20.43
C GLY A 564 79.95 58.62 -19.57
N ILE A 565 80.01 59.43 -18.52
CA ILE A 565 78.85 59.79 -17.69
C ILE A 565 78.34 61.16 -18.12
N ARG A 566 77.29 61.19 -18.93
CA ARG A 566 76.68 62.43 -19.46
C ARG A 566 75.27 62.63 -18.94
N THR A 567 74.59 61.56 -18.57
CA THR A 567 73.18 61.53 -18.16
C THR A 567 73.01 60.86 -16.81
N ALA A 568 71.85 61.05 -16.19
CA ALA A 568 71.45 60.31 -14.99
C ALA A 568 71.30 58.80 -15.25
N GLY A 569 71.19 58.38 -16.51
CA GLY A 569 71.06 56.98 -16.93
C GLY A 569 72.38 56.25 -17.17
N ASP A 570 73.52 56.94 -17.14
CA ASP A 570 74.84 56.34 -17.46
C ASP A 570 75.51 55.69 -16.24
N PHE A 571 75.04 56.01 -15.03
CA PHE A 571 75.50 55.45 -13.78
C PHE A 571 74.33 55.03 -12.89
N THR A 572 74.58 54.11 -11.96
CA THR A 572 73.57 53.53 -11.08
C THR A 572 73.82 53.84 -9.61
N ASP A 573 75.07 53.79 -9.18
CA ASP A 573 75.46 53.98 -7.78
C ASP A 573 76.90 54.51 -7.65
N PHE A 574 77.41 54.66 -6.43
CA PHE A 574 78.82 54.91 -6.17
C PHE A 574 79.34 54.04 -5.02
N ARG A 575 80.65 53.79 -5.01
CA ARG A 575 81.34 53.07 -3.93
C ARG A 575 82.44 53.94 -3.35
N LEU A 576 82.67 53.79 -2.05
CA LEU A 576 83.76 54.47 -1.35
C LEU A 576 84.92 53.48 -1.16
N LEU A 577 86.12 53.90 -1.54
CA LEU A 577 87.35 53.16 -1.33
C LEU A 577 88.22 53.94 -0.34
N SER A 578 88.68 53.29 0.72
CA SER A 578 89.59 53.87 1.71
C SER A 578 91.05 53.61 1.31
N GLY A 579 91.84 54.66 1.10
CA GLY A 579 93.29 54.53 0.86
C GLY A 579 94.06 54.29 2.16
N GLY A 580 94.82 53.20 2.26
CA GLY A 580 95.59 52.79 3.45
C GLY A 580 96.90 53.55 3.69
N GLY A 581 97.00 54.81 3.26
CA GLY A 581 98.21 55.65 3.41
C GLY A 581 98.14 56.62 4.60
N ARG A 582 99.26 57.27 4.92
CA ARG A 582 99.47 58.18 6.09
C ARG A 582 98.51 59.39 6.17
N TYR A 583 97.67 59.58 5.15
CA TYR A 583 96.51 60.47 5.14
C TYR A 583 95.29 59.67 4.65
N ASN A 584 94.27 59.48 5.50
CA ASN A 584 93.04 58.74 5.23
C ASN A 584 92.17 59.42 4.15
N SER A 585 92.57 59.33 2.89
CA SER A 585 91.80 59.89 1.77
C SER A 585 90.76 58.88 1.28
N THR A 586 89.49 59.15 1.57
CA THR A 586 88.36 58.37 1.03
C THR A 586 88.09 58.82 -0.41
N THR A 587 88.25 57.89 -1.36
CA THR A 587 88.04 58.14 -2.78
C THR A 587 86.71 57.55 -3.23
N ALA A 588 85.91 58.32 -3.98
CA ALA A 588 84.65 57.85 -4.53
C ALA A 588 84.84 57.33 -5.97
N VAL A 589 84.15 56.23 -6.28
CA VAL A 589 84.14 55.60 -7.61
C VAL A 589 82.69 55.42 -8.04
N LEU A 590 82.31 55.91 -9.21
CA LEU A 590 80.94 55.82 -9.72
C LEU A 590 80.74 54.48 -10.45
N VAL A 591 79.62 53.80 -10.21
CA VAL A 591 79.24 52.54 -10.85
C VAL A 591 78.40 52.85 -12.08
N LEU A 592 78.92 52.52 -13.27
CA LEU A 592 78.20 52.69 -14.52
C LEU A 592 77.02 51.72 -14.63
N THR A 593 76.08 51.99 -15.54
CA THR A 593 74.92 51.12 -15.79
C THR A 593 75.31 49.71 -16.28
N GLY A 594 76.48 49.58 -16.90
CA GLY A 594 77.08 48.27 -17.23
C GLY A 594 77.84 47.59 -16.09
N GLY A 595 77.77 48.10 -14.86
CA GLY A 595 78.40 47.50 -13.66
C GLY A 595 79.89 47.84 -13.46
N ARG A 596 80.55 48.46 -14.44
CA ARG A 596 81.95 48.93 -14.34
C ARG A 596 82.05 50.14 -13.42
N SER A 597 82.98 50.13 -12.47
CA SER A 597 83.26 51.28 -11.61
C SER A 597 84.34 52.18 -12.23
N VAL A 598 84.10 53.49 -12.30
CA VAL A 598 85.03 54.49 -12.85
C VAL A 598 85.35 55.57 -11.82
N HIS A 599 86.64 55.88 -11.67
CA HIS A 599 87.08 57.01 -10.86
C HIS A 599 87.01 58.29 -11.69
N VAL A 600 86.60 59.40 -11.08
CA VAL A 600 86.46 60.69 -11.75
C VAL A 600 87.20 61.74 -10.94
N ASP A 601 88.18 62.38 -11.58
CA ASP A 601 88.99 63.41 -10.95
C ASP A 601 88.12 64.54 -10.40
N LEU A 602 88.39 64.94 -9.15
CA LEU A 602 87.66 65.96 -8.39
C LEU A 602 86.25 65.53 -7.92
N VAL A 603 85.86 64.25 -8.05
CA VAL A 603 84.62 63.72 -7.47
C VAL A 603 84.94 62.95 -6.19
N GLY A 604 84.90 63.65 -5.05
CA GLY A 604 85.00 63.04 -3.71
C GLY A 604 83.65 62.52 -3.19
N PRO A 605 83.63 61.93 -1.98
CA PRO A 605 82.44 61.31 -1.37
C PRO A 605 81.19 62.21 -1.36
N GLU A 606 81.33 63.48 -0.99
CA GLU A 606 80.23 64.46 -0.94
C GLU A 606 79.64 64.77 -2.33
N ARG A 607 80.49 64.83 -3.36
CA ARG A 607 80.08 65.11 -4.74
C ARG A 607 79.43 63.88 -5.38
N ALA A 608 79.95 62.68 -5.09
CA ALA A 608 79.34 61.43 -5.52
C ALA A 608 77.94 61.24 -4.90
N ARG A 609 77.78 61.56 -3.60
CA ARG A 609 76.45 61.59 -2.95
C ARG A 609 75.51 62.59 -3.60
N THR A 610 75.99 63.80 -3.90
CA THR A 610 75.19 64.83 -4.60
C THR A 610 74.68 64.34 -5.97
N LEU A 611 75.53 63.64 -6.75
CA LEU A 611 75.14 63.03 -8.02
C LEU A 611 74.10 61.92 -7.85
N LYS A 612 74.29 61.05 -6.84
CA LYS A 612 73.37 59.95 -6.53
C LYS A 612 72.00 60.47 -6.07
N ASP A 613 71.97 61.44 -5.17
CA ASP A 613 70.73 62.05 -4.67
C ASP A 613 69.94 62.72 -5.81
N TRP A 614 70.65 63.39 -6.73
CA TRP A 614 70.03 63.97 -7.91
C TRP A 614 69.41 62.91 -8.82
N ARG A 615 70.16 61.86 -9.13
CA ARG A 615 69.65 60.73 -9.93
C ARG A 615 68.47 60.04 -9.24
N ASP A 616 68.53 59.82 -7.94
CA ASP A 616 67.47 59.15 -7.18
C ASP A 616 66.19 60.00 -7.13
N ARG A 617 66.31 61.33 -7.02
CA ARG A 617 65.15 62.24 -7.18
C ARG A 617 64.54 62.15 -8.58
N LEU A 618 65.37 62.12 -9.62
CA LEU A 618 64.89 61.96 -11.00
C LEU A 618 64.24 60.60 -11.23
N LYS A 619 64.84 59.53 -10.71
CA LYS A 619 64.29 58.18 -10.75
C LYS A 619 62.93 58.12 -10.03
N SER A 620 62.85 58.66 -8.82
CA SER A 620 61.60 58.72 -8.04
C SER A 620 60.52 59.51 -8.77
N ARG A 621 60.88 60.62 -9.43
CA ARG A 621 59.96 61.41 -10.26
C ARG A 621 59.51 60.64 -11.52
N ALA A 622 60.42 59.93 -12.16
CA ALA A 622 60.12 59.12 -13.33
C ALA A 622 59.24 57.91 -12.98
N GLU A 623 59.48 57.27 -11.82
CA GLU A 623 58.64 56.20 -11.28
C GLU A 623 57.24 56.72 -10.92
N ALA A 624 57.13 57.93 -10.34
CA ALA A 624 55.85 58.57 -10.07
C ALA A 624 55.08 58.98 -11.35
N ALA A 625 55.80 59.27 -12.44
CA ALA A 625 55.23 59.69 -13.71
C ALA A 625 55.07 58.55 -14.75
N CYS A 626 55.49 57.32 -14.40
CA CYS A 626 55.47 56.21 -15.35
C CYS A 626 54.04 55.74 -15.65
N PRO A 627 53.81 55.09 -16.81
CA PRO A 627 52.50 54.53 -17.12
C PRO A 627 52.04 53.56 -16.02
N ILE A 628 50.89 53.86 -15.43
CA ILE A 628 50.23 53.03 -14.42
C ILE A 628 49.30 51.98 -15.04
N GLN A 629 49.08 52.06 -16.36
CA GLN A 629 48.18 51.20 -17.11
C GLN A 629 48.78 50.82 -18.47
N LEU A 630 48.43 49.62 -18.94
CA LEU A 630 48.71 49.17 -20.30
C LEU A 630 47.90 49.98 -21.32
N THR A 631 48.33 49.96 -22.58
CA THR A 631 47.50 50.47 -23.67
C THR A 631 46.18 49.68 -23.77
N ALA A 632 45.12 50.32 -24.26
CA ALA A 632 43.81 49.68 -24.39
C ALA A 632 43.89 48.34 -25.16
N LYS A 633 44.67 48.31 -26.26
CA LYS A 633 44.86 47.10 -27.07
C LYS A 633 45.56 45.98 -26.29
N GLN A 634 46.69 46.26 -25.64
CA GLN A 634 47.43 45.25 -24.87
C GLN A 634 46.63 44.69 -23.70
N ARG A 635 45.81 45.54 -23.06
CA ARG A 635 44.91 45.13 -21.99
C ARG A 635 43.80 44.23 -22.53
N ASP A 636 43.16 44.63 -23.63
CA ASP A 636 42.07 43.88 -24.25
C ASP A 636 42.53 42.50 -24.76
N ASP A 637 43.73 42.40 -25.35
CA ASP A 637 44.32 41.13 -25.77
C ASP A 637 44.47 40.14 -24.60
N ILE A 638 44.96 40.63 -23.45
CA ILE A 638 45.13 39.83 -22.24
C ILE A 638 43.76 39.45 -21.66
N GLU A 639 42.85 40.42 -21.50
CA GLU A 639 41.51 40.17 -20.97
C GLU A 639 40.72 39.18 -21.83
N THR A 640 40.82 39.28 -23.16
CA THR A 640 40.16 38.37 -24.12
C THR A 640 40.67 36.94 -23.98
N LYS A 641 41.98 36.74 -23.79
CA LYS A 641 42.55 35.41 -23.52
C LYS A 641 41.96 34.77 -22.26
N PHE A 642 41.81 35.55 -21.18
CA PHE A 642 41.22 35.06 -19.93
C PHE A 642 39.70 34.86 -20.03
N LYS A 643 38.98 35.69 -20.80
CA LYS A 643 37.56 35.47 -21.14
C LYS A 643 37.37 34.13 -21.87
N HIS A 644 38.19 33.83 -22.89
CA HIS A 644 38.15 32.54 -23.59
C HIS A 644 38.44 31.36 -22.65
N LYS A 645 39.46 31.47 -21.80
CA LYS A 645 39.80 30.43 -20.81
C LYS A 645 38.64 30.18 -19.83
N ARG A 646 37.94 31.23 -19.40
CA ARG A 646 36.75 31.11 -18.54
C ARG A 646 35.62 30.37 -19.24
N VAL A 647 35.27 30.77 -20.47
CA VAL A 647 34.23 30.09 -21.27
C VAL A 647 34.56 28.62 -21.48
N GLN A 648 35.83 28.28 -21.75
CA GLN A 648 36.26 26.89 -21.86
C GLN A 648 36.00 26.10 -20.57
N LEU A 649 36.41 26.62 -19.41
CA LEU A 649 36.20 25.95 -18.13
C LEU A 649 34.71 25.83 -17.76
N GLU A 650 33.89 26.83 -18.09
CA GLU A 650 32.43 26.79 -17.92
C GLU A 650 31.77 25.72 -18.80
N ASN A 651 32.27 25.54 -20.02
CA ASN A 651 31.83 24.46 -20.92
C ASN A 651 32.23 23.08 -20.38
N GLU A 652 33.45 22.91 -19.86
CA GLU A 652 33.91 21.69 -19.20
C GLU A 652 33.10 21.36 -17.93
N ARG A 653 32.68 22.40 -17.18
CA ARG A 653 31.80 22.26 -16.02
C ARG A 653 30.43 21.75 -16.43
N THR A 654 29.86 22.33 -17.49
CA THR A 654 28.56 21.93 -18.02
C THR A 654 28.59 20.51 -18.57
N SER A 655 29.63 20.13 -19.31
CA SER A 655 29.80 18.78 -19.84
C SER A 655 29.96 17.72 -18.75
N SER A 656 30.61 18.07 -17.63
CA SER A 656 30.73 17.19 -16.45
C SER A 656 29.36 16.91 -15.81
N VAL A 657 28.49 17.91 -15.70
CA VAL A 657 27.11 17.75 -15.21
C VAL A 657 26.30 16.85 -16.14
N LEU A 658 26.36 17.11 -17.46
CA LEU A 658 25.64 16.31 -18.46
C LEU A 658 26.10 14.85 -18.47
N THR A 659 27.41 14.61 -18.33
CA THR A 659 27.98 13.27 -18.25
C THR A 659 27.47 12.51 -17.03
N ALA A 660 27.41 13.17 -15.86
CA ALA A 660 26.86 12.58 -14.65
C ALA A 660 25.35 12.24 -14.80
N GLN A 661 24.60 13.13 -15.45
CA GLN A 661 23.17 12.90 -15.73
C GLN A 661 22.96 11.70 -16.67
N LYS A 662 23.78 11.58 -17.73
CA LYS A 662 23.75 10.43 -18.64
C LYS A 662 24.03 9.12 -17.91
N LYS A 663 25.10 9.06 -17.11
CA LYS A 663 25.47 7.88 -16.30
C LYS A 663 24.35 7.49 -15.32
N ARG A 664 23.73 8.47 -14.66
CA ARG A 664 22.58 8.24 -13.77
C ARG A 664 21.42 7.58 -14.53
N GLY A 665 21.07 8.12 -15.70
CA GLY A 665 20.00 7.55 -16.52
C GLY A 665 20.30 6.13 -17.00
N GLU A 666 21.56 5.82 -17.34
CA GLU A 666 21.99 4.48 -17.74
C GLU A 666 21.92 3.47 -16.57
N ALA A 667 22.41 3.85 -15.39
CA ALA A 667 22.34 3.02 -14.18
C ALA A 667 20.88 2.71 -13.80
N GLN A 668 20.01 3.72 -13.83
CA GLN A 668 18.58 3.55 -13.56
C GLN A 668 17.91 2.61 -14.55
N ARG A 669 18.14 2.79 -15.87
CA ARG A 669 17.58 1.90 -16.90
C ARG A 669 18.08 0.47 -16.77
N ARG A 670 19.34 0.27 -16.38
CA ARG A 670 19.89 -1.07 -16.16
C ARG A 670 19.17 -1.78 -15.01
N VAL A 671 19.09 -1.13 -13.85
CA VAL A 671 18.44 -1.71 -12.66
C VAL A 671 16.94 -1.90 -12.88
N GLN A 672 16.27 -0.99 -13.58
CA GLN A 672 14.85 -1.15 -13.91
C GLN A 672 14.61 -2.40 -14.76
N ARG A 673 15.43 -2.66 -15.79
CA ARG A 673 15.32 -3.88 -16.61
C ARG A 673 15.46 -5.16 -15.77
N GLU A 674 16.42 -5.19 -14.85
CA GLU A 674 16.60 -6.34 -13.94
C GLU A 674 15.40 -6.54 -13.01
N LEU A 675 14.81 -5.45 -12.50
CA LEU A 675 13.61 -5.50 -11.67
C LEU A 675 12.37 -5.95 -12.45
N ASP A 676 12.24 -5.54 -13.72
CA ASP A 676 11.14 -5.95 -14.60
C ASP A 676 11.24 -7.46 -14.91
N ILE A 677 12.45 -7.95 -15.24
CA ILE A 677 12.71 -9.38 -15.44
C ILE A 677 12.35 -10.16 -14.18
N LEU A 678 12.89 -9.75 -13.02
CA LEU A 678 12.61 -10.40 -11.73
C LEU A 678 11.11 -10.37 -11.39
N GLY A 679 10.41 -9.28 -11.71
CA GLY A 679 8.97 -9.15 -11.54
C GLY A 679 8.18 -10.12 -12.42
N SER A 680 8.57 -10.28 -13.68
CA SER A 680 7.93 -11.20 -14.62
C SER A 680 8.12 -12.68 -14.23
N GLU A 681 9.32 -13.03 -13.76
CA GLU A 681 9.64 -14.36 -13.25
C GLU A 681 8.83 -14.68 -11.98
N ASP A 682 8.74 -13.72 -11.06
CA ASP A 682 7.96 -13.86 -9.82
C ASP A 682 6.46 -14.00 -10.10
N ALA A 683 5.91 -13.20 -11.02
CA ALA A 683 4.51 -13.31 -11.44
C ALA A 683 4.20 -14.69 -12.06
N SER A 684 5.10 -15.19 -12.91
CA SER A 684 4.98 -16.53 -13.51
C SER A 684 5.06 -17.63 -12.45
N ALA A 685 5.93 -17.48 -11.45
CA ALA A 685 6.04 -18.41 -10.32
C ALA A 685 4.78 -18.40 -9.45
N LEU A 686 4.23 -17.23 -9.14
CA LEU A 686 2.98 -17.07 -8.38
C LEU A 686 1.79 -17.71 -9.12
N ALA A 687 1.72 -17.57 -10.44
CA ALA A 687 0.68 -18.23 -11.25
C ALA A 687 0.80 -19.76 -11.15
N ARG A 688 2.00 -20.33 -11.29
CA ARG A 688 2.24 -21.78 -11.09
C ARG A 688 1.87 -22.22 -9.67
N ALA A 689 2.20 -21.41 -8.66
CA ALA A 689 1.87 -21.70 -7.27
C ALA A 689 0.36 -21.70 -7.02
N LYS A 690 -0.39 -20.79 -7.65
CA LYS A 690 -1.86 -20.75 -7.58
C LYS A 690 -2.48 -22.03 -8.15
N VAL A 691 -2.02 -22.48 -9.32
CA VAL A 691 -2.48 -23.74 -9.92
C VAL A 691 -2.18 -24.93 -9.00
N LYS A 692 -0.96 -24.98 -8.43
CA LYS A 692 -0.58 -26.06 -7.50
C LYS A 692 -1.43 -26.05 -6.23
N ARG A 693 -1.75 -24.88 -5.65
CA ARG A 693 -2.66 -24.74 -4.50
C ARG A 693 -4.07 -25.25 -4.80
N SER A 694 -4.61 -24.87 -5.96
CA SER A 694 -5.91 -25.39 -6.42
C SER A 694 -5.90 -26.92 -6.56
N SER A 695 -4.79 -27.52 -7.02
CA SER A 695 -4.67 -28.98 -7.07
C SER A 695 -4.64 -29.64 -5.69
N PHE A 696 -4.10 -28.96 -4.67
CA PHE A 696 -4.17 -29.44 -3.29
C PHE A 696 -5.60 -29.38 -2.74
N ASP A 697 -6.33 -28.30 -3.03
CA ASP A 697 -7.71 -28.14 -2.58
C ASP A 697 -8.65 -29.15 -3.25
N GLN A 698 -8.45 -29.44 -4.53
CA GLN A 698 -9.17 -30.51 -5.24
C GLN A 698 -8.89 -31.88 -4.62
N ARG A 699 -7.62 -32.26 -4.42
CA ARG A 699 -7.23 -33.53 -3.76
C ARG A 699 -7.77 -33.62 -2.33
N ALA A 700 -7.87 -32.50 -1.61
CA ALA A 700 -8.44 -32.45 -0.28
C ALA A 700 -9.96 -32.71 -0.29
N SER A 701 -10.69 -32.14 -1.27
CA SER A 701 -12.11 -32.40 -1.49
C SER A 701 -12.38 -33.86 -1.84
N ASP A 702 -11.57 -34.45 -2.74
CA ASP A 702 -11.68 -35.86 -3.11
C ASP A 702 -11.49 -36.78 -1.90
N LEU A 703 -10.55 -36.46 -1.01
CA LEU A 703 -10.33 -37.20 0.25
C LEU A 703 -11.46 -37.00 1.26
N GLN A 704 -12.11 -35.83 1.28
CA GLN A 704 -13.27 -35.56 2.13
C GLN A 704 -14.49 -36.38 1.65
N ASN A 705 -14.73 -36.44 0.36
CA ASN A 705 -15.78 -37.27 -0.23
C ASN A 705 -15.53 -38.76 0.08
N ALA A 706 -14.31 -39.24 -0.11
CA ALA A 706 -13.92 -40.60 0.24
C ALA A 706 -14.09 -40.91 1.75
N ARG A 707 -13.96 -39.91 2.63
CA ARG A 707 -14.23 -40.05 4.07
C ARG A 707 -15.73 -40.17 4.36
N VAL A 708 -16.57 -39.39 3.68
CA VAL A 708 -18.04 -39.47 3.82
C VAL A 708 -18.53 -40.84 3.36
N ASP A 709 -18.04 -41.33 2.23
CA ASP A 709 -18.37 -42.66 1.69
C ASP A 709 -17.95 -43.77 2.67
N PHE A 710 -16.76 -43.66 3.27
CA PHE A 710 -16.31 -44.62 4.28
C PHE A 710 -17.21 -44.64 5.53
N VAL A 711 -17.64 -43.48 6.02
CA VAL A 711 -18.56 -43.38 7.17
C VAL A 711 -19.94 -43.95 6.83
N ALA A 712 -20.44 -43.71 5.61
CA ALA A 712 -21.69 -44.28 5.13
C ALA A 712 -21.63 -45.81 5.03
N ILE A 713 -20.53 -46.37 4.52
CA ILE A 713 -20.30 -47.82 4.46
C ILE A 713 -20.23 -48.44 5.86
N GLU A 714 -19.61 -47.78 6.84
CA GLU A 714 -19.59 -48.24 8.24
C GLU A 714 -20.98 -48.20 8.90
N ALA A 715 -21.79 -47.18 8.62
CA ALA A 715 -23.18 -47.11 9.08
C ALA A 715 -24.02 -48.24 8.46
N ALA A 716 -23.99 -48.41 7.14
CA ALA A 716 -24.70 -49.48 6.45
C ALA A 716 -24.26 -50.88 6.91
N LEU A 717 -22.98 -51.06 7.25
CA LEU A 717 -22.47 -52.32 7.79
C LEU A 717 -22.98 -52.61 9.21
N ARG A 718 -23.23 -51.58 10.03
CA ARG A 718 -23.88 -51.73 11.36
C ARG A 718 -25.34 -52.15 11.19
N ASP A 719 -26.08 -51.49 10.31
CA ASP A 719 -27.49 -51.79 10.06
C ASP A 719 -27.67 -53.20 9.48
N ALA A 720 -26.85 -53.59 8.49
CA ALA A 720 -26.87 -54.92 7.90
C ALA A 720 -26.51 -56.03 8.91
N ARG A 721 -25.65 -55.74 9.90
CA ARG A 721 -25.38 -56.67 11.01
C ARG A 721 -26.59 -56.79 11.93
N GLN A 722 -27.26 -55.69 12.23
CA GLN A 722 -28.46 -55.67 13.07
C GLN A 722 -29.62 -56.45 12.42
N GLU A 723 -29.81 -56.32 11.11
CA GLU A 723 -30.76 -57.14 10.35
C GLU A 723 -30.41 -58.64 10.40
N LYS A 724 -29.13 -58.99 10.23
CA LYS A 724 -28.66 -60.37 10.35
C LYS A 724 -28.90 -60.94 11.76
N HIS A 725 -28.73 -60.13 12.81
CA HIS A 725 -29.10 -60.50 14.19
C HIS A 725 -30.61 -60.68 14.35
N GLY A 726 -31.41 -59.88 13.63
CA GLY A 726 -32.87 -60.00 13.53
C GLY A 726 -33.33 -61.39 13.07
N LEU A 727 -32.55 -62.02 12.20
CA LEU A 727 -32.80 -63.34 11.62
C LEU A 727 -32.06 -64.46 12.38
N SER A 728 -31.97 -64.44 13.71
CA SER A 728 -31.25 -65.47 14.49
C SER A 728 -31.84 -66.88 14.32
N HIS A 729 -31.08 -67.92 14.69
CA HIS A 729 -31.58 -69.30 14.64
C HIS A 729 -32.73 -69.52 15.64
N THR A 730 -32.66 -68.91 16.82
CA THR A 730 -33.74 -68.95 17.82
C THR A 730 -35.03 -68.32 17.32
N ARG A 731 -34.94 -67.17 16.62
CA ARG A 731 -36.10 -66.52 16.01
C ARG A 731 -36.67 -67.29 14.82
N TYR A 732 -35.82 -67.98 14.07
CA TYR A 732 -36.26 -68.88 13.01
C TYR A 732 -37.08 -70.04 13.58
N LEU A 733 -36.59 -70.70 14.63
CA LEU A 733 -37.33 -71.79 15.28
C LEU A 733 -38.68 -71.28 15.83
N TRP A 734 -38.67 -70.12 16.49
CA TRP A 734 -39.88 -69.50 17.03
C TRP A 734 -40.89 -69.12 15.92
N PHE A 735 -40.41 -68.60 14.79
CA PHE A 735 -41.25 -68.30 13.63
C PHE A 735 -41.83 -69.57 13.00
N VAL A 736 -41.02 -70.63 12.85
CA VAL A 736 -41.51 -71.90 12.30
C VAL A 736 -42.50 -72.58 13.25
N LEU A 737 -42.49 -72.28 14.56
CA LEU A 737 -43.45 -72.78 15.57
C LEU A 737 -44.71 -71.94 15.73
N THR A 738 -44.60 -70.61 15.69
CA THR A 738 -45.73 -69.70 15.99
C THR A 738 -46.31 -68.99 14.76
N GLY A 739 -45.54 -68.94 13.66
CA GLY A 739 -45.88 -68.17 12.47
C GLY A 739 -45.72 -66.66 12.62
N ARG A 740 -45.14 -66.19 13.74
CA ARG A 740 -44.94 -64.77 14.05
C ARG A 740 -43.46 -64.39 14.08
#